data_AF-A0A920MCR2-F1
#
_entry.id   AF-A0A920MCR2-F1
#
_cell.length_a   1.000
_cell.length_b   1.000
_cell.length_c   1.000
_cell.angle_alpha   90.00
_cell.angle_beta   90.00
_cell.angle_gamma   90.00
#
_symmetry.space_group_name_H-M   'P 1'
#
loop_
_entity.id
_entity.type
_entity.pdbx_description
1 polymer ?
#
loop_
_entity_poly.entity_id
_entity_poly.type
_entity_poly.pdbx_seq_one_letter_code
_entity_poly.pdbx_strand_id
1 'polypeptide(L)'
;MGGIVEQLAREFEKATVATSLDALKDLCFHWAMKSGVTVSVDDVKTPSTKKSILEKHEAEAEKVEKQFRRGIITDGERRQKEVEIWSLATEEVKNDMEKGLQEESFNPIDMMVGSGARGNMMQVRQIAGMRGLVANPRGDMIPRPIKSNFREGLAMLEYYIATPGARKGLVDTALRTADSGYLTRRLVDVSQEVIINTDDPFADGAKPASAWIDDVYPEDYYVDAAGNYVGIHPQNPSDEKKRSYLRTRLYGRVLAEDVTLTDGTVFEKANMVSEEMMEALAHDPEISRVRCLTPLTDESETGISVASYGMSMATGEFIEVGEAVGVIAAQSIGEPGTQLTMRTFHTGGIAGKDLAGGLPRVVELFEARTPKGAALLARTSGVIRIDDDGGRTRTVTIVSDDGEEDVYDKIALEARLEVRDGQEIIAGDPIIEGPRDPKELLEIRGMRETQRYLVDQVQGVYRDQGVSIHDKHIELIVRQMTRRVLVNDAGDSSFLPGESIDGRAYVEANRKLVAEGKEPAKARPQLMGITKASLATDSWLSAASFQETTRVLTEAAIESKSDNLIGLKENIIIGKLIPAGTGLPSYRDFSVETPEYQPMEFYSSDDDDDDFADFLAQQDIYQEVEEDPETDITEEVIG
;
A
#
# COMPACT_ATOMS: atom_id res chain seq x y z
N MET A 1 -21.64 -6.45 10.55
CA MET A 1 -20.72 -7.45 11.14
C MET A 1 -19.35 -6.87 11.36
N GLY A 2 -18.62 -6.43 10.32
CA GLY A 2 -17.29 -5.82 10.48
C GLY A 2 -17.22 -4.73 11.56
N GLY A 3 -18.11 -3.74 11.53
CA GLY A 3 -18.16 -2.69 12.55
C GLY A 3 -18.48 -3.17 13.98
N ILE A 4 -19.23 -4.28 14.13
CA ILE A 4 -19.47 -4.87 15.47
C ILE A 4 -18.17 -5.50 15.99
N VAL A 5 -17.44 -6.22 15.13
CA VAL A 5 -16.16 -6.83 15.49
C VAL A 5 -15.13 -5.75 15.82
N GLU A 6 -15.09 -4.68 15.05
CA GLU A 6 -14.22 -3.52 15.30
C GLU A 6 -14.53 -2.85 16.64
N GLN A 7 -15.81 -2.60 16.93
CA GLN A 7 -16.23 -2.03 18.22
C GLN A 7 -15.88 -2.96 19.39
N LEU A 8 -16.12 -4.27 19.26
CA LEU A 8 -15.75 -5.25 20.27
C LEU A 8 -14.24 -5.24 20.52
N ALA A 9 -13.43 -5.25 19.46
CA ALA A 9 -11.98 -5.23 19.56
C ALA A 9 -11.43 -3.94 20.18
N ARG A 10 -12.14 -2.82 20.04
CA ARG A 10 -11.75 -1.52 20.58
C ARG A 10 -12.13 -1.33 22.05
N GLU A 11 -13.33 -1.76 22.44
CA GLU A 11 -13.89 -1.45 23.76
C GLU A 11 -13.66 -2.56 24.80
N PHE A 12 -13.37 -3.79 24.36
CA PHE A 12 -13.31 -4.96 25.25
C PHE A 12 -11.98 -5.69 25.16
N GLU A 13 -11.63 -6.38 26.25
CA GLU A 13 -10.44 -7.23 26.31
C GLU A 13 -10.50 -8.40 25.31
N LYS A 14 -9.32 -8.79 24.79
CA LYS A 14 -9.18 -9.84 23.76
C LYS A 14 -9.87 -11.16 24.12
N ALA A 15 -9.89 -11.55 25.40
CA ALA A 15 -10.57 -12.77 25.87
C ALA A 15 -12.10 -12.70 25.70
N THR A 16 -12.69 -11.55 26.02
CA THR A 16 -14.12 -11.28 25.83
C THR A 16 -14.47 -11.22 24.35
N VAL A 17 -13.61 -10.59 23.55
CA VAL A 17 -13.76 -10.53 22.09
C VAL A 17 -13.78 -11.93 21.49
N ALA A 18 -12.80 -12.78 21.84
CA ALA A 18 -12.73 -14.17 21.34
C ALA A 18 -14.00 -14.96 21.65
N THR A 19 -14.45 -14.93 22.91
CA THR A 19 -15.66 -15.62 23.35
C THR A 19 -16.91 -15.09 22.64
N SER A 20 -17.00 -13.78 22.45
CA SER A 20 -18.13 -13.14 21.76
C SER A 20 -18.17 -13.50 20.27
N LEU A 21 -17.02 -13.57 19.61
CA LEU A 21 -16.92 -13.97 18.20
C LEU A 21 -17.30 -15.44 18.00
N ASP A 22 -16.92 -16.33 18.91
CA ASP A 22 -17.34 -17.72 18.87
C ASP A 22 -18.85 -17.89 19.07
N ALA A 23 -19.43 -17.20 20.06
CA ALA A 23 -20.88 -17.20 20.26
C ALA A 23 -21.65 -16.64 19.05
N LEU A 24 -21.11 -15.58 18.42
CA LEU A 24 -21.67 -14.98 17.21
C LEU A 24 -21.61 -15.96 16.03
N LYS A 25 -20.48 -16.63 15.84
CA LYS A 25 -20.28 -17.68 14.83
C LYS A 25 -21.32 -18.80 15.00
N ASP A 26 -21.48 -19.32 16.21
CA ASP A 26 -22.42 -20.41 16.48
C ASP A 26 -23.87 -20.00 16.25
N LEU A 27 -24.25 -18.78 16.67
CA LEU A 27 -25.57 -18.21 16.40
C LEU A 27 -25.81 -18.06 14.89
N CYS A 28 -24.83 -17.54 14.16
CA CYS A 28 -24.91 -17.39 12.71
C CYS A 28 -25.07 -18.75 12.01
N PHE A 29 -24.31 -19.78 12.41
CA PHE A 29 -24.43 -21.13 11.83
C PHE A 29 -25.80 -21.76 12.11
N HIS A 30 -26.33 -21.59 13.32
CA HIS A 30 -27.66 -22.10 13.67
C HIS A 30 -28.77 -21.50 12.80
N TRP A 31 -28.76 -20.18 12.60
CA TRP A 31 -29.77 -19.51 11.77
C TRP A 31 -29.52 -19.71 10.27
N ALA A 32 -28.26 -19.81 9.83
CA ALA A 32 -27.93 -20.14 8.44
C ALA A 32 -28.40 -21.56 8.06
N MET A 33 -28.31 -22.52 8.99
CA MET A 33 -28.87 -23.85 8.77
C MET A 33 -30.40 -23.81 8.68
N LYS A 34 -31.06 -23.07 9.57
CA LYS A 34 -32.53 -22.96 9.62
C LYS A 34 -33.14 -22.16 8.48
N SER A 35 -32.39 -21.22 7.89
CA SER A 35 -32.88 -20.41 6.78
C SER A 35 -33.17 -21.26 5.54
N GLY A 36 -32.53 -22.43 5.41
CA GLY A 36 -32.76 -23.35 4.30
C GLY A 36 -32.45 -22.76 2.93
N VAL A 37 -31.61 -21.71 2.88
CA VAL A 37 -31.22 -21.04 1.63
C VAL A 37 -30.62 -22.07 0.68
N THR A 38 -31.21 -22.17 -0.51
CA THR A 38 -30.81 -23.09 -1.57
C THR A 38 -30.68 -22.32 -2.88
N VAL A 39 -30.01 -22.92 -3.86
CA VAL A 39 -29.87 -22.35 -5.20
C VAL A 39 -30.37 -23.35 -6.21
N SER A 40 -31.32 -22.91 -7.02
CA SER A 40 -31.94 -23.65 -8.11
C SER A 40 -31.81 -22.87 -9.42
N VAL A 41 -32.10 -23.55 -10.53
CA VAL A 41 -32.15 -22.89 -11.85
C VAL A 41 -33.24 -21.81 -11.89
N ASP A 42 -34.33 -21.98 -11.13
CA ASP A 42 -35.47 -21.07 -11.16
C ASP A 42 -35.21 -19.74 -10.45
N ASP A 43 -34.30 -19.72 -9.48
CA ASP A 43 -33.90 -18.50 -8.75
C ASP A 43 -33.17 -17.48 -9.64
N VAL A 44 -32.60 -17.94 -10.76
CA VAL A 44 -31.78 -17.14 -11.68
C VAL A 44 -32.63 -16.59 -12.83
N LYS A 45 -33.51 -15.61 -12.59
CA LYS A 45 -34.45 -15.16 -13.63
C LYS A 45 -33.79 -14.25 -14.67
N THR A 46 -33.95 -14.61 -15.95
CA THR A 46 -33.59 -13.73 -17.07
C THR A 46 -34.64 -12.62 -17.18
N PRO A 47 -34.24 -11.34 -17.30
CA PRO A 47 -35.19 -10.24 -17.48
C PRO A 47 -36.02 -10.42 -18.76
N SER A 48 -37.35 -10.27 -18.65
CA SER A 48 -38.26 -10.43 -19.80
C SER A 48 -38.02 -9.39 -20.89
N THR A 49 -37.49 -8.21 -20.53
CA THR A 49 -37.18 -7.13 -21.48
C THR A 49 -35.86 -7.33 -22.22
N LYS A 50 -35.04 -8.33 -21.83
CA LYS A 50 -33.73 -8.60 -22.44
C LYS A 50 -33.79 -8.63 -23.96
N LYS A 51 -34.78 -9.35 -24.52
CA LYS A 51 -34.92 -9.50 -25.97
C LYS A 51 -35.15 -8.16 -26.67
N SER A 52 -36.04 -7.32 -26.12
CA SER A 52 -36.29 -5.98 -26.67
C SER A 52 -35.08 -5.06 -26.57
N ILE A 53 -34.32 -5.13 -25.47
CA ILE A 53 -33.08 -4.35 -25.29
C ILE A 53 -32.06 -4.77 -26.35
N LEU A 54 -31.85 -6.07 -26.54
CA LEU A 54 -30.91 -6.59 -27.53
C LEU A 54 -31.30 -6.22 -28.96
N GLU A 55 -32.59 -6.31 -29.33
CA GLU A 55 -33.08 -5.94 -30.66
C GLU A 55 -32.87 -4.45 -30.97
N LYS A 56 -33.08 -3.57 -29.98
CA LYS A 56 -32.82 -2.13 -30.10
C LYS A 56 -31.35 -1.85 -30.40
N HIS A 57 -30.44 -2.37 -29.58
CA HIS A 57 -28.99 -2.15 -29.73
C HIS A 57 -28.41 -2.83 -30.97
N GLU A 58 -28.98 -3.96 -31.38
CA GLU A 58 -28.60 -4.64 -32.62
C GLU A 58 -28.97 -3.81 -33.87
N ALA A 59 -30.12 -3.13 -33.87
CA ALA A 59 -30.48 -2.20 -34.94
C ALA A 59 -29.55 -0.98 -34.99
N GLU A 60 -29.04 -0.51 -33.85
CA GLU A 60 -28.04 0.57 -33.79
C GLU A 60 -26.69 0.12 -34.33
N ALA A 61 -26.21 -1.06 -33.93
CA ALA A 61 -24.98 -1.65 -34.46
C ALA A 61 -25.06 -1.86 -35.98
N GLU A 62 -26.22 -2.31 -36.51
CA GLU A 62 -26.41 -2.47 -37.95
C GLU A 62 -26.34 -1.14 -38.72
N LYS A 63 -26.80 -0.02 -38.11
CA LYS A 63 -26.64 1.32 -38.71
C LYS A 63 -25.17 1.71 -38.81
N VAL A 64 -24.38 1.45 -37.77
CA VAL A 64 -22.93 1.71 -37.75
C VAL A 64 -22.23 0.89 -38.84
N GLU A 65 -22.56 -0.39 -38.96
CA GLU A 65 -22.03 -1.27 -40.02
C GLU A 65 -22.44 -0.79 -41.43
N LYS A 66 -23.68 -0.31 -41.62
CA LYS A 66 -24.12 0.31 -42.88
C LYS A 66 -23.35 1.59 -43.22
N GLN A 67 -23.03 2.42 -42.21
CA GLN A 67 -22.20 3.61 -42.40
C GLN A 67 -20.77 3.25 -42.81
N PHE A 68 -20.20 2.22 -42.20
CA PHE A 68 -18.88 1.69 -42.55
C PHE A 68 -18.84 1.19 -43.99
N ARG A 69 -19.82 0.37 -44.41
CA ARG A 69 -19.93 -0.13 -45.80
C ARG A 69 -20.11 0.98 -46.83
N ARG A 70 -20.70 2.11 -46.45
CA ARG A 70 -20.86 3.31 -47.30
C ARG A 70 -19.62 4.20 -47.31
N GLY A 71 -18.58 3.87 -46.55
CA GLY A 71 -17.34 4.66 -46.44
C GLY A 71 -17.51 5.96 -45.66
N ILE A 72 -18.55 6.08 -44.82
CA ILE A 72 -18.81 7.29 -44.01
C ILE A 72 -17.92 7.32 -42.76
N ILE A 73 -17.61 6.15 -42.20
CA ILE A 73 -16.77 5.98 -41.01
C ILE A 73 -15.63 5.01 -41.31
N THR A 74 -14.54 5.13 -40.55
CA THR A 74 -13.39 4.23 -40.61
C THR A 74 -13.60 2.95 -39.79
N ASP A 75 -12.75 1.94 -39.97
CA ASP A 75 -12.84 0.67 -39.21
C ASP A 75 -12.60 0.88 -37.70
N GLY A 76 -11.72 1.83 -37.34
CA GLY A 76 -11.46 2.19 -35.95
C GLY A 76 -12.69 2.81 -35.28
N GLU A 77 -13.30 3.80 -35.92
CA GLU A 77 -14.54 4.42 -35.45
C GLU A 77 -15.70 3.42 -35.39
N ARG A 78 -15.80 2.49 -36.36
CA ARG A 78 -16.80 1.42 -36.33
C ARG A 78 -16.66 0.60 -35.05
N ARG A 79 -15.45 0.09 -34.77
CA ARG A 79 -15.19 -0.75 -33.59
C ARG A 79 -15.48 -0.01 -32.29
N GLN A 80 -15.06 1.24 -32.17
CA GLN A 80 -15.29 2.04 -30.96
C GLN A 80 -16.79 2.23 -30.70
N LYS A 81 -17.56 2.60 -31.74
CA LYS A 81 -19.02 2.74 -31.63
C LYS A 81 -19.71 1.41 -31.33
N GLU A 82 -19.30 0.30 -31.95
CA GLU A 82 -19.83 -1.03 -31.65
C GLU A 82 -19.58 -1.42 -30.19
N VAL A 83 -18.38 -1.16 -29.67
CA VAL A 83 -18.03 -1.41 -28.26
C VAL A 83 -18.90 -0.57 -27.32
N GLU A 84 -19.10 0.71 -27.63
CA GLU A 84 -19.95 1.62 -26.85
C GLU A 84 -21.41 1.13 -26.81
N ILE A 85 -22.00 0.82 -27.96
CA ILE A 85 -23.38 0.32 -28.08
C ILE A 85 -23.57 -0.95 -27.24
N TRP A 86 -22.67 -1.93 -27.38
CA TRP A 86 -22.78 -3.19 -26.65
C TRP A 86 -22.48 -3.06 -25.15
N SER A 87 -21.65 -2.09 -24.76
CA SER A 87 -21.44 -1.77 -23.35
C SER A 87 -22.71 -1.19 -22.72
N LEU A 88 -23.37 -0.25 -23.40
CA LEU A 88 -24.66 0.31 -22.99
C LEU A 88 -25.74 -0.79 -22.90
N ALA A 89 -25.82 -1.67 -23.90
CA ALA A 89 -26.74 -2.81 -23.87
C ALA A 89 -26.52 -3.72 -22.66
N THR A 90 -25.26 -4.00 -22.33
CA THR A 90 -24.90 -4.85 -21.19
C THR A 90 -25.30 -4.21 -19.86
N GLU A 91 -25.13 -2.89 -19.73
CA GLU A 91 -25.53 -2.15 -18.53
C GLU A 91 -27.06 -2.02 -18.40
N GLU A 92 -27.78 -1.80 -19.50
CA GLU A 92 -29.25 -1.76 -19.52
C GLU A 92 -29.85 -3.12 -19.09
N VAL A 93 -29.31 -4.23 -19.60
CA VAL A 93 -29.70 -5.59 -19.20
C VAL A 93 -29.36 -5.86 -17.73
N LYS A 94 -28.21 -5.37 -17.24
CA LYS A 94 -27.81 -5.52 -15.83
C LYS A 94 -28.81 -4.83 -14.90
N ASN A 95 -29.16 -3.58 -15.20
CA ASN A 95 -30.07 -2.79 -14.37
C ASN A 95 -31.49 -3.37 -14.35
N ASP A 96 -31.98 -3.91 -15.48
CA ASP A 96 -33.29 -4.57 -15.51
C ASP A 96 -33.31 -5.89 -14.74
N MET A 97 -32.23 -6.68 -14.85
CA MET A 97 -32.05 -7.90 -14.07
C MET A 97 -32.02 -7.60 -12.56
N GLU A 98 -31.27 -6.57 -12.13
CA GLU A 98 -31.17 -6.20 -10.73
C GLU A 98 -32.53 -5.80 -10.14
N LYS A 99 -33.33 -5.01 -10.88
CA LYS A 99 -34.71 -4.70 -10.48
C LYS A 99 -35.57 -5.95 -10.38
N GLY A 100 -35.51 -6.84 -11.36
CA GLY A 100 -36.28 -8.08 -11.35
C GLY A 100 -35.93 -9.02 -10.19
N LEU A 101 -34.67 -9.02 -9.74
CA LEU A 101 -34.23 -9.77 -8.55
C LEU A 101 -34.73 -9.13 -7.25
N GLN A 102 -34.68 -7.80 -7.14
CA GLN A 102 -35.13 -7.05 -5.96
C GLN A 102 -36.65 -7.04 -5.80
N GLU A 103 -37.41 -7.13 -6.90
CA GLU A 103 -38.87 -7.25 -6.87
C GLU A 103 -39.34 -8.59 -6.27
N GLU A 104 -38.50 -9.63 -6.34
CA GLU A 104 -38.80 -10.93 -5.76
C GLU A 104 -38.39 -10.97 -4.28
N SER A 105 -39.40 -10.97 -3.41
CA SER A 105 -39.18 -11.11 -1.97
C SER A 105 -38.47 -12.43 -1.65
N PHE A 106 -37.31 -12.33 -0.98
CA PHE A 106 -36.48 -13.47 -0.55
C PHE A 106 -35.87 -14.32 -1.67
N ASN A 107 -35.50 -13.72 -2.81
CA ASN A 107 -34.70 -14.43 -3.81
C ASN A 107 -33.33 -14.86 -3.22
N PRO A 108 -32.96 -16.16 -3.24
CA PRO A 108 -31.71 -16.64 -2.63
C PRO A 108 -30.43 -16.02 -3.21
N ILE A 109 -30.40 -15.75 -4.52
CA ILE A 109 -29.26 -15.16 -5.20
C ILE A 109 -29.09 -13.70 -4.78
N ASP A 110 -30.19 -12.95 -4.73
CA ASP A 110 -30.20 -11.58 -4.24
C ASP A 110 -29.78 -11.52 -2.76
N MET A 111 -30.29 -12.42 -1.92
CA MET A 111 -29.89 -12.51 -0.52
C MET A 111 -28.38 -12.75 -0.35
N MET A 112 -27.78 -13.69 -1.11
CA MET A 112 -26.35 -13.99 -1.02
C MET A 112 -25.44 -12.85 -1.47
N VAL A 113 -25.83 -12.15 -2.54
CA VAL A 113 -25.06 -11.04 -3.11
C VAL A 113 -25.29 -9.76 -2.31
N GLY A 114 -26.54 -9.44 -1.98
CA GLY A 114 -26.94 -8.29 -1.17
C GLY A 114 -26.40 -8.35 0.26
N SER A 115 -26.26 -9.54 0.85
CA SER A 115 -25.60 -9.70 2.15
C SER A 115 -24.08 -9.63 2.09
N GLY A 116 -23.49 -9.66 0.89
CA GLY A 116 -22.03 -9.75 0.69
C GLY A 116 -21.42 -11.09 1.10
N ALA A 117 -22.24 -12.15 1.30
CA ALA A 117 -21.73 -13.44 1.76
C ALA A 117 -20.93 -14.16 0.67
N ARG A 118 -21.45 -14.19 -0.56
CA ARG A 118 -20.75 -14.73 -1.72
C ARG A 118 -21.37 -14.24 -3.02
N GLY A 119 -20.49 -13.84 -3.93
CA GLY A 119 -20.86 -13.43 -5.27
C GLY A 119 -20.87 -11.92 -5.46
N ASN A 120 -20.97 -11.50 -6.71
CA ASN A 120 -21.08 -10.08 -7.10
C ASN A 120 -22.18 -9.99 -8.16
N MET A 121 -22.90 -8.87 -8.21
CA MET A 121 -23.89 -8.55 -9.26
C MET A 121 -23.33 -8.76 -10.68
N MET A 122 -22.04 -8.51 -10.88
CA MET A 122 -21.35 -8.79 -12.15
C MET A 122 -21.32 -10.28 -12.52
N GLN A 123 -21.20 -11.18 -11.54
CA GLN A 123 -21.29 -12.62 -11.76
C GLN A 123 -22.74 -13.03 -12.02
N VAL A 124 -23.69 -12.49 -11.25
CA VAL A 124 -25.13 -12.74 -11.47
C VAL A 124 -25.55 -12.33 -12.88
N ARG A 125 -25.04 -11.19 -13.38
CA ARG A 125 -25.24 -10.73 -14.77
C ARG A 125 -24.80 -11.77 -15.79
N GLN A 126 -23.69 -12.46 -15.58
CA GLN A 126 -23.22 -13.49 -16.52
C GLN A 126 -24.11 -14.75 -16.49
N ILE A 127 -24.76 -15.03 -15.36
CA ILE A 127 -25.64 -16.19 -15.21
C ILE A 127 -27.04 -15.91 -15.77
N ALA A 128 -27.63 -14.76 -15.44
CA ALA A 128 -29.03 -14.43 -15.74
C ALA A 128 -29.23 -13.36 -16.84
N GLY A 129 -28.30 -12.42 -16.98
CA GLY A 129 -28.41 -11.30 -17.92
C GLY A 129 -27.82 -11.64 -19.28
N MET A 130 -26.59 -11.19 -19.50
CA MET A 130 -25.75 -11.53 -20.65
C MET A 130 -24.29 -11.48 -20.24
N ARG A 131 -23.43 -12.23 -20.93
CA ARG A 131 -21.99 -12.18 -20.67
C ARG A 131 -21.38 -10.85 -21.11
N GLY A 132 -21.78 -10.36 -22.30
CA GLY A 132 -21.34 -9.08 -22.85
C GLY A 132 -20.13 -9.20 -23.77
N LEU A 133 -19.40 -8.10 -23.91
CA LEU A 133 -18.15 -8.07 -24.68
C LEU A 133 -17.06 -8.89 -23.98
N VAL A 134 -16.02 -9.30 -24.72
CA VAL A 134 -14.85 -10.00 -24.18
C VAL A 134 -13.59 -9.42 -24.79
N ALA A 135 -12.53 -9.34 -24.00
CA ALA A 135 -11.22 -8.89 -24.47
C ALA A 135 -10.43 -10.03 -25.14
N ASN A 136 -9.70 -9.68 -26.20
CA ASN A 136 -8.72 -10.58 -26.80
C ASN A 136 -7.46 -10.67 -25.90
N PRO A 137 -6.51 -11.58 -26.18
CA PRO A 137 -5.26 -11.66 -25.41
C PRO A 137 -4.37 -10.41 -25.44
N ARG A 138 -4.59 -9.48 -26.37
CA ARG A 138 -3.88 -8.18 -26.42
C ARG A 138 -4.54 -7.11 -25.54
N GLY A 139 -5.78 -7.34 -25.08
CA GLY A 139 -6.56 -6.38 -24.30
C GLY A 139 -7.62 -5.64 -25.13
N ASP A 140 -7.65 -5.80 -26.46
CA ASP A 140 -8.65 -5.14 -27.29
C ASP A 140 -10.01 -5.82 -27.13
N MET A 141 -11.06 -5.01 -27.06
CA MET A 141 -12.43 -5.51 -27.03
C MET A 141 -12.84 -6.10 -28.38
N ILE A 142 -13.36 -7.32 -28.36
CA ILE A 142 -13.90 -7.96 -29.56
C ILE A 142 -15.28 -7.34 -29.82
N PRO A 143 -15.52 -6.67 -30.98
CA PRO A 143 -16.77 -5.95 -31.25
C PRO A 143 -17.99 -6.88 -31.49
N ARG A 144 -17.86 -8.16 -31.18
CA ARG A 144 -18.92 -9.17 -31.26
C ARG A 144 -19.22 -9.65 -29.83
N PRO A 145 -20.34 -9.23 -29.22
CA PRO A 145 -20.68 -9.61 -27.85
C PRO A 145 -21.18 -11.06 -27.77
N ILE A 146 -21.19 -11.58 -26.55
CA ILE A 146 -21.88 -12.81 -26.17
C ILE A 146 -23.24 -12.39 -25.59
N LYS A 147 -24.32 -12.66 -26.34
CA LYS A 147 -25.68 -12.24 -26.00
C LYS A 147 -26.34 -13.22 -25.03
N SER A 148 -25.94 -14.48 -25.13
CA SER A 148 -26.41 -15.56 -24.25
C SER A 148 -25.83 -15.43 -22.84
N ASN A 149 -26.47 -16.08 -21.88
CA ASN A 149 -25.99 -16.20 -20.50
C ASN A 149 -25.77 -17.68 -20.13
N PHE A 150 -25.25 -17.96 -18.93
CA PHE A 150 -25.00 -19.36 -18.53
C PHE A 150 -26.28 -20.17 -18.30
N ARG A 151 -27.41 -19.53 -17.95
CA ARG A 151 -28.71 -20.22 -17.82
C ARG A 151 -29.24 -20.70 -19.17
N GLU A 152 -29.11 -19.88 -20.21
CA GLU A 152 -29.55 -20.15 -21.59
C GLU A 152 -28.59 -21.11 -22.33
N GLY A 153 -27.33 -21.11 -21.93
CA GLY A 153 -26.25 -21.84 -22.60
C GLY A 153 -25.56 -20.98 -23.67
N LEU A 154 -24.29 -21.28 -23.94
CA LEU A 154 -23.47 -20.55 -24.92
C LEU A 154 -23.40 -21.33 -26.24
N ALA A 155 -23.56 -20.64 -27.36
CA ALA A 155 -23.26 -21.22 -28.66
C ALA A 155 -21.76 -21.55 -28.79
N MET A 156 -21.39 -22.51 -29.65
CA MET A 156 -19.98 -22.92 -29.83
C MET A 156 -19.06 -21.72 -30.12
N LEU A 157 -19.50 -20.79 -30.97
CA LEU A 157 -18.72 -19.61 -31.32
C LEU A 157 -18.58 -18.64 -30.13
N GLU A 158 -19.64 -18.44 -29.34
CA GLU A 158 -19.61 -17.60 -28.14
C GLU A 158 -18.67 -18.18 -27.09
N TYR A 159 -18.73 -19.50 -26.87
CA TYR A 159 -17.80 -20.20 -25.99
C TYR A 159 -16.35 -20.08 -26.45
N TYR A 160 -16.10 -20.23 -27.76
CA TYR A 160 -14.76 -20.06 -28.34
C TYR A 160 -14.23 -18.64 -28.14
N ILE A 161 -15.05 -17.60 -28.37
CA ILE A 161 -14.67 -16.20 -28.18
C ILE A 161 -14.35 -15.90 -26.70
N ALA A 162 -15.05 -16.53 -25.76
CA ALA A 162 -14.79 -16.39 -24.33
C ALA A 162 -13.47 -17.03 -23.85
N THR A 163 -12.95 -18.03 -24.58
CA THR A 163 -11.84 -18.88 -24.13
C THR A 163 -10.49 -18.15 -24.06
N PRO A 164 -10.06 -17.35 -25.06
CA PRO A 164 -8.77 -16.66 -25.02
C PRO A 164 -8.62 -15.73 -23.80
N GLY A 165 -9.65 -14.96 -23.46
CA GLY A 165 -9.64 -14.07 -22.30
C GLY A 165 -9.52 -14.85 -20.98
N ALA A 166 -10.31 -15.93 -20.83
CA ALA A 166 -10.25 -16.79 -19.65
C ALA A 166 -8.88 -17.48 -19.49
N ARG A 167 -8.31 -17.99 -20.59
CA ARG A 167 -6.99 -18.62 -20.57
C ARG A 167 -5.90 -17.62 -20.20
N LYS A 168 -5.95 -16.40 -20.75
CA LYS A 168 -5.01 -15.34 -20.40
C LYS A 168 -5.07 -15.03 -18.89
N GLY A 169 -6.27 -14.85 -18.34
CA GLY A 169 -6.44 -14.60 -16.90
C GLY A 169 -5.84 -15.70 -16.02
N LEU A 170 -6.04 -16.98 -16.37
CA LEU A 170 -5.44 -18.11 -15.65
C LEU A 170 -3.91 -18.15 -15.75
N VAL A 171 -3.36 -17.91 -16.94
CA VAL A 171 -1.91 -17.90 -17.16
C VAL A 171 -1.25 -16.73 -16.44
N ASP A 172 -1.84 -15.53 -16.52
CA ASP A 172 -1.32 -14.34 -15.86
C ASP A 172 -1.35 -14.49 -14.33
N THR A 173 -2.41 -15.10 -13.78
CA THR A 173 -2.50 -15.41 -12.35
C THR A 173 -1.34 -16.33 -11.91
N ALA A 174 -1.07 -17.39 -12.68
CA ALA A 174 -0.01 -18.34 -12.36
C ALA A 174 1.40 -17.72 -12.47
N LEU A 175 1.64 -16.89 -13.48
CA LEU A 175 2.96 -16.27 -13.69
C LEU A 175 3.23 -15.13 -12.68
N ARG A 176 2.25 -14.25 -12.46
CA ARG A 176 2.47 -13.02 -11.67
C ARG A 176 2.48 -13.24 -10.16
N THR A 177 1.98 -14.38 -9.68
CA THR A 177 2.14 -14.77 -8.27
C THR A 177 3.63 -14.82 -7.88
N ALA A 178 4.48 -15.29 -8.79
CA ALA A 178 5.93 -15.31 -8.57
C ALA A 178 6.52 -13.89 -8.49
N ASP A 179 6.05 -12.96 -9.33
CA ASP A 179 6.51 -11.57 -9.33
C ASP A 179 6.17 -10.86 -8.01
N SER A 180 4.98 -11.11 -7.46
CA SER A 180 4.60 -10.54 -6.16
C SER A 180 5.42 -11.12 -5.02
N GLY A 181 5.61 -12.44 -4.99
CA GLY A 181 6.46 -13.08 -3.98
C GLY A 181 7.91 -12.59 -4.06
N TYR A 182 8.42 -12.37 -5.27
CA TYR A 182 9.73 -11.79 -5.49
C TYR A 182 9.82 -10.33 -5.02
N LEU A 183 8.78 -9.51 -5.22
CA LEU A 183 8.70 -8.17 -4.64
C LEU A 183 8.76 -8.22 -3.11
N THR A 184 7.92 -9.06 -2.47
CA THR A 184 7.91 -9.22 -1.01
C THR A 184 9.28 -9.58 -0.47
N ARG A 185 9.97 -10.52 -1.13
CA ARG A 185 11.35 -10.89 -0.75
C ARG A 185 12.27 -9.67 -0.78
N ARG A 186 12.28 -8.89 -1.86
CA ARG A 186 13.14 -7.68 -1.99
C ARG A 186 12.79 -6.60 -0.97
N LEU A 187 11.52 -6.45 -0.64
CA LEU A 187 11.06 -5.52 0.40
C LEU A 187 11.57 -5.95 1.79
N VAL A 188 11.56 -7.25 2.09
CA VAL A 188 12.14 -7.77 3.35
C VAL A 188 13.65 -7.52 3.35
N ASP A 189 14.34 -7.82 2.25
CA ASP A 189 15.80 -7.66 2.16
C ASP A 189 16.26 -6.22 2.38
N VAL A 190 15.50 -5.22 1.94
CA VAL A 190 15.85 -3.80 2.12
C VAL A 190 15.49 -3.25 3.50
N SER A 191 14.53 -3.86 4.21
CA SER A 191 13.96 -3.29 5.44
C SER A 191 14.16 -4.14 6.69
N GLN A 192 14.70 -5.35 6.59
CA GLN A 192 14.88 -6.27 7.72
C GLN A 192 15.70 -5.70 8.89
N GLU A 193 16.60 -4.74 8.65
CA GLU A 193 17.42 -4.10 9.69
C GLU A 193 16.65 -3.02 10.47
N VAL A 194 15.41 -2.73 10.07
CA VAL A 194 14.59 -1.69 10.70
C VAL A 194 13.75 -2.29 11.83
N ILE A 195 14.21 -2.04 13.05
CA ILE A 195 13.64 -2.53 14.31
C ILE A 195 13.30 -1.32 15.19
N ILE A 196 12.31 -1.43 16.07
CA ILE A 196 12.04 -0.38 17.05
C ILE A 196 13.13 -0.36 18.11
N ASN A 197 13.73 0.81 18.32
CA ASN A 197 14.77 1.05 19.31
C ASN A 197 14.21 1.76 20.56
N THR A 198 15.10 2.08 21.48
CA THR A 198 14.82 2.79 22.75
C THR A 198 15.00 4.31 22.67
N ASP A 199 15.31 4.86 21.51
CA ASP A 199 15.60 6.29 21.36
C ASP A 199 14.31 7.10 21.57
N ASP A 200 14.40 8.17 22.36
CA ASP A 200 13.31 9.14 22.53
C ASP A 200 13.61 10.41 21.72
N PRO A 201 12.84 10.70 20.65
CA PRO A 201 13.05 11.88 19.83
C PRO A 201 12.71 13.21 20.54
N PHE A 202 12.04 13.17 21.69
CA PHE A 202 11.75 14.35 22.52
C PHE A 202 12.73 14.55 23.67
N ALA A 203 13.70 13.64 23.85
CA ALA A 203 14.72 13.74 24.89
C ALA A 203 15.46 15.09 24.83
N ASP A 204 15.89 15.58 26.01
CA ASP A 204 16.64 16.83 26.17
C ASP A 204 15.97 18.09 25.59
N GLY A 205 14.65 18.07 25.41
CA GLY A 205 13.90 19.19 24.83
C GLY A 205 14.15 19.39 23.34
N ALA A 206 14.64 18.36 22.65
CA ALA A 206 14.86 18.37 21.21
C ALA A 206 13.55 18.64 20.45
N LYS A 207 13.67 19.31 19.29
CA LYS A 207 12.58 19.44 18.33
C LYS A 207 12.78 18.39 17.25
N PRO A 208 12.06 17.26 17.32
CA PRO A 208 12.28 16.17 16.38
C PRO A 208 11.90 16.56 14.95
N ALA A 209 12.64 16.01 14.01
CA ALA A 209 12.29 16.10 12.61
C ALA A 209 10.91 15.44 12.38
N SER A 210 10.06 16.14 11.65
CA SER A 210 8.64 15.84 11.53
C SER A 210 8.14 16.22 10.14
N ALA A 211 7.00 15.66 9.76
CA ALA A 211 6.36 15.90 8.47
C ALA A 211 4.96 16.50 8.65
N TRP A 212 4.56 17.32 7.67
CA TRP A 212 3.19 17.79 7.55
C TRP A 212 2.34 16.70 6.91
N ILE A 213 1.25 16.34 7.60
CA ILE A 213 0.16 15.57 7.03
C ILE A 213 -0.90 16.58 6.59
N ASP A 214 -0.97 16.81 5.27
CA ASP A 214 -1.97 17.70 4.67
C ASP A 214 -3.30 16.98 4.42
N ASP A 215 -4.33 17.73 4.04
CA ASP A 215 -5.69 17.26 3.75
C ASP A 215 -6.39 16.60 4.95
N VAL A 216 -6.27 17.24 6.12
CA VAL A 216 -6.94 16.82 7.37
C VAL A 216 -8.40 17.28 7.33
N TYR A 217 -9.21 16.55 6.57
CA TYR A 217 -10.65 16.79 6.44
C TYR A 217 -11.44 15.50 6.63
N PRO A 218 -12.73 15.56 7.00
CA PRO A 218 -13.51 14.38 7.28
C PRO A 218 -13.69 13.57 5.99
N GLU A 219 -13.73 12.23 6.10
CA GLU A 219 -13.67 11.31 4.95
C GLU A 219 -14.87 11.45 3.97
N ASP A 220 -15.92 12.16 4.39
CA ASP A 220 -17.18 12.37 3.67
C ASP A 220 -17.31 13.71 2.91
N TYR A 221 -16.23 14.50 2.79
CA TYR A 221 -16.25 15.81 2.10
C TYR A 221 -15.39 15.84 0.82
N TYR A 222 -15.78 16.69 -0.14
CA TYR A 222 -14.91 17.10 -1.25
C TYR A 222 -14.75 18.62 -1.26
N VAL A 223 -13.65 19.08 -1.87
CA VAL A 223 -13.34 20.50 -2.06
C VAL A 223 -13.83 20.90 -3.45
N ASP A 224 -14.72 21.88 -3.53
CA ASP A 224 -15.18 22.42 -4.82
C ASP A 224 -14.07 23.25 -5.51
N ALA A 225 -14.29 23.63 -6.78
CA ALA A 225 -13.33 24.45 -7.54
C ALA A 225 -13.10 25.86 -6.95
N ALA A 226 -13.89 26.27 -5.96
CA ALA A 226 -13.78 27.53 -5.24
C ALA A 226 -13.14 27.38 -3.85
N GLY A 227 -12.69 26.16 -3.48
CA GLY A 227 -12.05 25.90 -2.19
C GLY A 227 -13.02 25.72 -1.01
N ASN A 228 -14.33 25.59 -1.26
CA ASN A 228 -15.31 25.38 -0.20
C ASN A 228 -15.51 23.88 0.07
N TYR A 229 -15.64 23.54 1.35
CA TYR A 229 -16.02 22.21 1.81
C TYR A 229 -17.52 22.01 1.62
N VAL A 230 -17.90 21.16 0.66
CA VAL A 230 -19.30 20.85 0.38
C VAL A 230 -19.54 19.37 0.71
N GLY A 231 -20.50 19.10 1.59
CA GLY A 231 -20.89 17.74 1.95
C GLY A 231 -21.47 16.96 0.76
N ILE A 232 -21.58 15.64 0.93
CA ILE A 232 -22.04 14.66 -0.07
C ILE A 232 -23.25 15.17 -0.88
N HIS A 233 -23.09 15.34 -2.21
CA HIS A 233 -24.24 15.40 -3.12
C HIS A 233 -24.56 13.98 -3.63
N PRO A 234 -25.74 13.40 -3.35
CA PRO A 234 -26.07 12.02 -3.74
C PRO A 234 -26.37 11.81 -5.24
N GLN A 235 -26.11 12.78 -6.13
CA GLN A 235 -26.79 12.82 -7.44
C GLN A 235 -25.91 12.98 -8.69
N ASN A 236 -24.59 13.23 -8.57
CA ASN A 236 -23.69 13.25 -9.74
C ASN A 236 -22.46 12.35 -9.53
N PRO A 237 -22.31 11.24 -10.29
CA PRO A 237 -21.17 10.32 -10.18
C PRO A 237 -19.88 10.80 -10.87
N SER A 238 -19.87 12.01 -11.45
CA SER A 238 -18.79 12.48 -12.33
C SER A 238 -17.73 13.36 -11.66
N ASP A 239 -17.98 13.86 -10.45
CA ASP A 239 -16.94 14.57 -9.67
C ASP A 239 -16.11 13.54 -8.90
N GLU A 240 -14.81 13.50 -9.20
CA GLU A 240 -13.86 12.60 -8.58
C GLU A 240 -13.91 12.73 -7.05
N LYS A 241 -14.50 11.74 -6.39
CA LYS A 241 -14.54 11.61 -4.94
C LYS A 241 -13.11 11.59 -4.38
N LYS A 242 -12.56 12.75 -4.01
CA LYS A 242 -11.31 12.84 -3.25
C LYS A 242 -11.59 12.43 -1.81
N ARG A 243 -11.56 11.13 -1.53
CA ARG A 243 -11.52 10.61 -0.15
C ARG A 243 -10.19 11.06 0.47
N SER A 244 -10.24 11.68 1.67
CA SER A 244 -9.03 12.13 2.37
C SER A 244 -8.17 10.97 2.91
N TYR A 245 -8.75 9.75 2.99
CA TYR A 245 -8.11 8.54 3.53
C TYR A 245 -7.42 8.77 4.88
N LEU A 246 -7.98 9.68 5.69
CA LEU A 246 -7.34 10.25 6.87
C LEU A 246 -6.96 9.16 7.88
N ARG A 247 -7.79 8.11 8.02
CA ARG A 247 -7.49 6.96 8.89
C ARG A 247 -6.19 6.24 8.52
N THR A 248 -5.81 6.18 7.25
CA THR A 248 -4.53 5.55 6.83
C THR A 248 -3.32 6.48 6.94
N ARG A 249 -3.57 7.78 7.09
CA ARG A 249 -2.55 8.83 7.04
C ARG A 249 -2.20 9.38 8.41
N LEU A 250 -3.17 9.58 9.30
CA LEU A 250 -3.00 10.31 10.57
C LEU A 250 -3.21 9.43 11.81
N TYR A 251 -4.17 8.50 11.77
CA TYR A 251 -4.51 7.65 12.92
C TYR A 251 -3.29 6.88 13.46
N GLY A 252 -3.09 6.90 14.77
CA GLY A 252 -1.99 6.18 15.43
C GLY A 252 -0.60 6.77 15.17
N ARG A 253 -0.48 7.98 14.63
CA ARG A 253 0.78 8.76 14.63
C ARG A 253 0.91 9.59 15.89
N VAL A 254 2.11 10.10 16.16
CA VAL A 254 2.38 10.98 17.30
C VAL A 254 2.51 12.44 16.85
N LEU A 255 1.85 13.36 17.56
CA LEU A 255 1.96 14.79 17.29
C LEU A 255 3.38 15.31 17.58
N ALA A 256 3.92 16.11 16.66
CA ALA A 256 5.22 16.76 16.85
C ALA A 256 5.13 18.10 17.61
N GLU A 257 3.98 18.79 17.51
CA GLU A 257 3.72 20.11 18.08
C GLU A 257 2.32 20.14 18.69
N ASP A 258 2.08 21.04 19.64
CA ASP A 258 0.76 21.21 20.26
C ASP A 258 -0.23 21.74 19.20
N VAL A 259 -1.42 21.16 19.16
CA VAL A 259 -2.49 21.58 18.24
C VAL A 259 -3.66 22.12 19.05
N THR A 260 -4.03 23.37 18.81
CA THR A 260 -5.19 24.02 19.46
C THR A 260 -6.35 24.08 18.48
N LEU A 261 -7.49 23.53 18.87
CA LEU A 261 -8.75 23.62 18.14
C LEU A 261 -9.41 24.99 18.33
N THR A 262 -10.35 25.32 17.45
CA THR A 262 -11.17 26.54 17.50
C THR A 262 -12.04 26.60 18.76
N ASP A 263 -12.42 25.44 19.32
CA ASP A 263 -13.19 25.35 20.57
C ASP A 263 -12.34 25.56 21.84
N GLY A 264 -11.03 25.73 21.70
CA GLY A 264 -10.06 25.91 22.78
C GLY A 264 -9.47 24.62 23.34
N THR A 265 -9.84 23.45 22.80
CA THR A 265 -9.22 22.16 23.16
C THR A 265 -7.78 22.14 22.65
N VAL A 266 -6.84 21.78 23.52
CA VAL A 266 -5.42 21.65 23.17
C VAL A 266 -5.03 20.18 23.21
N PHE A 267 -4.55 19.68 22.09
CA PHE A 267 -3.85 18.40 22.03
C PHE A 267 -2.34 18.64 22.16
N GLU A 268 -1.75 18.16 23.24
CA GLU A 268 -0.32 18.35 23.49
C GLU A 268 0.53 17.50 22.53
N LYS A 269 1.73 17.97 22.21
CA LYS A 269 2.76 17.23 21.50
C LYS A 269 3.10 15.93 22.22
N ALA A 270 3.70 14.98 21.51
CA ALA A 270 4.01 13.62 21.97
C ALA A 270 2.79 12.74 22.25
N ASN A 271 1.56 13.25 22.16
CA ASN A 271 0.37 12.41 22.19
C ASN A 271 0.15 11.66 20.87
N MET A 272 -0.26 10.41 20.99
CA MET A 272 -0.70 9.58 19.88
C MET A 272 -2.11 9.97 19.46
N VAL A 273 -2.32 10.12 18.16
CA VAL A 273 -3.60 10.49 17.57
C VAL A 273 -4.57 9.31 17.68
N SER A 274 -5.52 9.42 18.60
CA SER A 274 -6.67 8.53 18.72
C SER A 274 -7.73 8.82 17.64
N GLU A 275 -8.72 7.95 17.53
CA GLU A 275 -9.84 8.15 16.58
C GLU A 275 -10.65 9.40 16.91
N GLU A 276 -10.94 9.63 18.20
CA GLU A 276 -11.65 10.83 18.68
C GLU A 276 -10.88 12.11 18.37
N MET A 277 -9.56 12.08 18.58
CA MET A 277 -8.68 13.20 18.28
C MET A 277 -8.58 13.45 16.76
N MET A 278 -8.48 12.39 15.95
CA MET A 278 -8.48 12.50 14.50
C MET A 278 -9.79 13.11 13.99
N GLU A 279 -10.94 12.68 14.50
CA GLU A 279 -12.25 13.23 14.16
C GLU A 279 -12.36 14.70 14.57
N ALA A 280 -11.91 15.06 15.77
CA ALA A 280 -11.92 16.44 16.23
C ALA A 280 -11.04 17.35 15.36
N LEU A 281 -9.84 16.89 14.99
CA LEU A 281 -8.93 17.61 14.08
C LEU A 281 -9.53 17.76 12.69
N ALA A 282 -10.22 16.75 12.18
CA ALA A 282 -10.80 16.76 10.84
C ALA A 282 -12.02 17.69 10.72
N HIS A 283 -12.81 17.86 11.79
CA HIS A 283 -14.00 18.72 11.79
C HIS A 283 -13.71 20.18 12.10
N ASP A 284 -12.48 20.51 12.49
CA ASP A 284 -12.08 21.88 12.76
C ASP A 284 -11.80 22.65 11.46
N PRO A 285 -12.46 23.79 11.20
CA PRO A 285 -12.31 24.54 9.95
C PRO A 285 -10.95 25.25 9.80
N GLU A 286 -10.21 25.50 10.88
CA GLU A 286 -8.90 26.15 10.82
C GLU A 286 -7.76 25.16 10.61
N ILE A 287 -8.01 23.86 10.79
CA ILE A 287 -7.01 22.80 10.66
C ILE A 287 -7.09 22.16 9.27
N SER A 288 -6.14 22.50 8.42
CA SER A 288 -5.96 21.89 7.09
C SER A 288 -4.84 20.85 7.05
N ARG A 289 -3.90 20.95 7.99
CA ARG A 289 -2.70 20.11 8.08
C ARG A 289 -2.23 19.99 9.52
N VAL A 290 -1.66 18.84 9.85
CA VAL A 290 -1.15 18.53 11.20
C VAL A 290 0.29 18.04 11.10
N ARG A 291 1.13 18.46 12.05
CA ARG A 291 2.54 18.07 12.07
C ARG A 291 2.76 16.86 12.97
N CYS A 292 3.19 15.75 12.37
CA CYS A 292 3.38 14.48 13.05
C CYS A 292 4.82 13.97 12.91
N LEU A 293 5.22 13.10 13.84
CA LEU A 293 6.38 12.26 13.64
C LEU A 293 6.08 11.18 12.58
N THR A 294 7.13 10.79 11.85
CA THR A 294 7.04 9.78 10.80
C THR A 294 8.33 8.95 10.78
N PRO A 295 8.25 7.66 10.45
CA PRO A 295 9.40 6.84 10.10
C PRO A 295 10.35 7.50 9.09
N LEU A 296 9.85 8.32 8.15
CA LEU A 296 10.67 8.99 7.13
C LEU A 296 11.67 9.98 7.71
N THR A 297 11.27 10.71 8.76
CA THR A 297 12.07 11.79 9.34
C THR A 297 12.77 11.36 10.63
N ASP A 298 12.64 10.10 11.03
CA ASP A 298 13.23 9.60 12.25
C ASP A 298 14.77 9.67 12.21
N GLU A 299 15.32 10.34 13.22
CA GLU A 299 16.74 10.57 13.42
C GLU A 299 17.33 9.60 14.46
N SER A 300 16.88 8.34 14.54
CA SER A 300 17.58 7.31 15.31
C SER A 300 18.80 6.75 14.58
N GLU A 301 19.84 6.32 15.32
CA GLU A 301 21.08 5.80 14.72
C GLU A 301 20.85 4.45 14.02
N THR A 302 20.18 3.53 14.72
CA THR A 302 19.77 2.24 14.20
C THR A 302 18.28 2.08 14.43
N GLY A 303 17.56 1.46 13.48
CA GLY A 303 16.13 1.28 13.64
C GLY A 303 15.33 2.59 13.61
N ILE A 304 14.25 2.64 14.39
CA ILE A 304 13.28 3.73 14.49
C ILE A 304 12.76 3.85 15.93
N SER A 305 12.54 5.08 16.40
CA SER A 305 11.96 5.32 17.73
C SER A 305 10.48 4.92 17.83
N VAL A 306 10.06 4.56 19.04
CA VAL A 306 8.66 4.25 19.36
C VAL A 306 7.75 5.41 18.94
N ALA A 307 8.13 6.66 19.23
CA ALA A 307 7.31 7.83 18.94
C ALA A 307 7.22 8.14 17.43
N SER A 308 8.28 7.93 16.65
CA SER A 308 8.22 8.13 15.20
C SER A 308 7.37 7.09 14.48
N TYR A 309 7.29 5.87 15.00
CA TYR A 309 6.40 4.84 14.46
C TYR A 309 4.95 5.00 14.96
N GLY A 310 4.78 5.32 16.25
CA GLY A 310 3.51 5.47 16.94
C GLY A 310 2.85 4.13 17.28
N MET A 311 1.60 3.97 16.87
CA MET A 311 0.76 2.80 17.18
C MET A 311 1.16 1.56 16.38
N SER A 312 1.19 0.39 17.05
CA SER A 312 1.18 -0.91 16.39
C SER A 312 -0.21 -1.20 15.83
N MET A 313 -0.29 -1.46 14.52
CA MET A 313 -1.55 -1.76 13.85
C MET A 313 -2.14 -3.13 14.22
N ALA A 314 -1.35 -3.98 14.90
CA ALA A 314 -1.78 -5.29 15.35
C ALA A 314 -2.38 -5.27 16.76
N THR A 315 -1.85 -4.43 17.66
CA THR A 315 -2.30 -4.36 19.05
C THR A 315 -3.21 -3.17 19.35
N GLY A 316 -3.10 -2.08 18.58
CA GLY A 316 -3.80 -0.82 18.85
C GLY A 316 -3.14 0.05 19.92
N GLU A 317 -2.00 -0.38 20.46
CA GLU A 317 -1.23 0.33 21.47
C GLU A 317 0.06 0.91 20.87
N PHE A 318 0.84 1.63 21.66
CA PHE A 318 2.19 2.04 21.26
C PHE A 318 3.03 0.82 20.88
N ILE A 319 3.87 0.99 19.86
CA ILE A 319 4.72 -0.09 19.43
C ILE A 319 5.79 -0.45 20.47
N GLU A 320 6.09 -1.73 20.63
CA GLU A 320 7.05 -2.20 21.61
C GLU A 320 8.49 -2.16 21.09
N VAL A 321 9.44 -1.95 22.01
CA VAL A 321 10.87 -1.99 21.71
C VAL A 321 11.26 -3.40 21.25
N GLY A 322 12.00 -3.48 20.14
CA GLY A 322 12.42 -4.72 19.52
C GLY A 322 11.49 -5.26 18.45
N GLU A 323 10.36 -4.61 18.18
CA GLU A 323 9.47 -5.06 17.12
C GLU A 323 10.10 -4.86 15.73
N ALA A 324 10.10 -5.91 14.90
CA ALA A 324 10.73 -5.94 13.58
C ALA A 324 9.85 -5.27 12.51
N VAL A 325 9.64 -3.95 12.64
CA VAL A 325 8.71 -3.17 11.83
C VAL A 325 9.01 -3.16 10.34
N GLY A 326 10.28 -3.29 9.95
CA GLY A 326 10.64 -3.40 8.54
C GLY A 326 10.07 -4.65 7.89
N VAL A 327 10.19 -5.80 8.58
CA VAL A 327 9.63 -7.08 8.10
C VAL A 327 8.10 -7.00 8.02
N ILE A 328 7.46 -6.43 9.04
CA ILE A 328 6.00 -6.23 9.07
C ILE A 328 5.56 -5.34 7.90
N ALA A 329 6.27 -4.24 7.64
CA ALA A 329 5.97 -3.33 6.54
C ALA A 329 6.13 -4.00 5.18
N ALA A 330 7.22 -4.76 4.98
CA ALA A 330 7.46 -5.50 3.75
C ALA A 330 6.35 -6.52 3.46
N GLN A 331 5.90 -7.26 4.47
CA GLN A 331 4.79 -8.20 4.36
C GLN A 331 3.45 -7.49 4.09
N SER A 332 3.18 -6.40 4.80
CA SER A 332 1.96 -5.59 4.66
C SER A 332 1.82 -4.95 3.27
N ILE A 333 2.93 -4.72 2.56
CA ILE A 333 2.95 -4.25 1.17
C ILE A 333 2.89 -5.44 0.20
N GLY A 334 3.67 -6.50 0.48
CA GLY A 334 3.87 -7.63 -0.42
C GLY A 334 2.69 -8.60 -0.51
N GLU A 335 2.02 -8.92 0.61
CA GLU A 335 0.88 -9.84 0.63
C GLU A 335 -0.31 -9.28 -0.17
N PRO A 336 -0.75 -8.03 0.04
CA PRO A 336 -1.80 -7.45 -0.81
C PRO A 336 -1.34 -7.27 -2.26
N GLY A 337 -0.03 -7.12 -2.51
CA GLY A 337 0.55 -7.14 -3.85
C GLY A 337 0.17 -8.40 -4.65
N THR A 338 0.03 -9.54 -3.97
CA THR A 338 -0.40 -10.80 -4.63
C THR A 338 -1.87 -10.67 -5.03
N GLN A 339 -2.70 -10.05 -4.17
CA GLN A 339 -4.09 -9.76 -4.49
C GLN A 339 -4.24 -8.77 -5.65
N LEU A 340 -3.35 -7.78 -5.79
CA LEU A 340 -3.33 -6.86 -6.93
C LEU A 340 -3.15 -7.61 -8.26
N THR A 341 -2.32 -8.65 -8.27
CA THR A 341 -2.13 -9.47 -9.47
C THR A 341 -3.33 -10.36 -9.80
N MET A 342 -4.08 -10.80 -8.78
CA MET A 342 -5.23 -11.71 -8.95
C MET A 342 -6.54 -10.96 -9.24
N ARG A 343 -6.88 -9.91 -8.48
CA ARG A 343 -8.17 -9.20 -8.58
C ARG A 343 -8.35 -8.42 -9.88
N THR A 344 -7.27 -7.86 -10.43
CA THR A 344 -7.32 -7.04 -11.65
C THR A 344 -7.84 -7.81 -12.87
N PHE A 345 -7.78 -9.15 -12.87
CA PHE A 345 -8.01 -9.95 -14.09
C PHE A 345 -9.09 -11.03 -13.99
N HIS A 346 -9.64 -11.34 -12.81
CA HIS A 346 -10.87 -12.15 -12.72
C HIS A 346 -12.08 -11.43 -13.33
N THR A 347 -11.99 -10.12 -13.53
CA THR A 347 -12.89 -9.25 -14.30
C THR A 347 -12.53 -9.15 -15.79
N GLY A 348 -11.53 -9.90 -16.29
CA GLY A 348 -10.94 -9.84 -17.65
C GLY A 348 -11.87 -10.12 -18.84
N GLY A 349 -13.18 -10.04 -18.66
CA GLY A 349 -14.18 -9.95 -19.72
C GLY A 349 -14.94 -8.61 -19.74
N ILE A 350 -14.66 -7.65 -18.87
CA ILE A 350 -15.48 -6.43 -18.74
C ILE A 350 -14.56 -5.23 -18.64
N ALA A 351 -14.63 -4.36 -19.67
CA ALA A 351 -13.86 -3.13 -19.73
C ALA A 351 -14.46 -2.06 -18.80
N GLY A 352 -13.62 -1.47 -17.96
CA GLY A 352 -13.95 -0.32 -17.13
C GLY A 352 -12.77 0.09 -16.26
N LYS A 353 -12.23 1.29 -16.53
CA LYS A 353 -10.98 1.91 -16.04
C LYS A 353 -9.70 1.15 -16.37
N ASP A 354 -8.77 1.87 -16.98
CA ASP A 354 -7.41 1.44 -17.29
C ASP A 354 -6.63 1.30 -15.97
N LEU A 355 -6.87 0.20 -15.23
CA LEU A 355 -6.19 -0.23 -14.00
C LEU A 355 -4.70 -0.60 -14.24
N ALA A 356 -4.10 -0.15 -15.35
CA ALA A 356 -2.86 -0.64 -15.94
C ALA A 356 -1.59 -0.42 -15.09
N GLY A 357 -1.68 0.23 -13.92
CA GLY A 357 -0.56 0.31 -13.00
C GLY A 357 -0.27 -1.02 -12.29
N GLY A 358 -1.29 -1.61 -11.64
CA GLY A 358 -1.21 -2.84 -10.85
C GLY A 358 0.11 -3.01 -10.06
N LEU A 359 0.57 -4.25 -9.94
CA LEU A 359 1.89 -4.56 -9.38
C LEU A 359 3.08 -3.98 -10.19
N PRO A 360 3.08 -3.96 -11.55
CA PRO A 360 4.21 -3.43 -12.31
C PRO A 360 4.58 -1.98 -11.97
N ARG A 361 3.59 -1.13 -11.74
CA ARG A 361 3.81 0.28 -11.35
C ARG A 361 4.41 0.38 -9.95
N VAL A 362 3.94 -0.43 -9.00
CA VAL A 362 4.53 -0.49 -7.65
C VAL A 362 6.00 -0.93 -7.72
N VAL A 363 6.30 -1.95 -8.52
CA VAL A 363 7.68 -2.40 -8.74
C VAL A 363 8.53 -1.31 -9.40
N GLU A 364 8.00 -0.61 -10.40
CA GLU A 364 8.69 0.51 -11.07
C GLU A 364 9.05 1.64 -10.10
N LEU A 365 8.13 2.00 -9.20
CA LEU A 365 8.31 3.03 -8.17
C LEU A 365 9.36 2.61 -7.15
N PHE A 366 9.26 1.40 -6.57
CA PHE A 366 10.25 0.90 -5.60
C PHE A 366 11.63 0.63 -6.21
N GLU A 367 11.71 0.44 -7.52
CA GLU A 367 12.99 0.35 -8.23
C GLU A 367 13.58 1.70 -8.61
N ALA A 368 12.88 2.81 -8.34
CA ALA A 368 13.25 4.15 -8.79
C ALA A 368 13.61 4.18 -10.29
N ARG A 369 12.80 3.48 -11.10
CA ARG A 369 12.96 3.45 -12.56
C ARG A 369 12.35 4.70 -13.18
N THR A 370 12.97 5.19 -14.24
CA THR A 370 12.38 6.26 -15.05
C THR A 370 11.16 5.72 -15.79
N PRO A 371 9.98 6.34 -15.63
CA PRO A 371 8.76 5.85 -16.23
C PRO A 371 8.77 5.98 -17.76
N LYS A 372 8.05 5.08 -18.43
CA LYS A 372 7.78 5.21 -19.87
C LYS A 372 6.76 6.34 -20.07
N GLY A 373 7.09 7.30 -20.94
CA GLY A 373 6.27 8.49 -21.13
C GLY A 373 6.31 9.43 -19.92
N ALA A 374 7.48 9.57 -19.29
CA ALA A 374 7.68 10.49 -18.17
C ALA A 374 7.20 11.91 -18.51
N ALA A 375 6.53 12.55 -17.56
CA ALA A 375 6.17 13.95 -17.66
C ALA A 375 7.44 14.80 -17.76
N LEU A 376 7.38 15.82 -18.62
CA LEU A 376 8.40 16.86 -18.68
C LEU A 376 8.17 17.82 -17.52
N LEU A 377 9.13 17.93 -16.60
CA LEU A 377 9.03 18.81 -15.44
C LEU A 377 9.69 20.16 -15.70
N ALA A 378 9.09 21.23 -15.17
CA ALA A 378 9.70 22.55 -15.16
C ALA A 378 10.93 22.61 -14.24
N ARG A 379 12.07 23.11 -14.73
CA ARG A 379 13.29 23.27 -13.91
C ARG A 379 13.28 24.53 -13.07
N THR A 380 12.60 25.56 -13.56
CA THR A 380 12.55 26.87 -12.91
C THR A 380 11.09 27.29 -12.72
N SER A 381 10.84 28.09 -11.67
CA SER A 381 9.53 28.70 -11.42
C SER A 381 9.38 29.97 -12.26
N GLY A 382 8.17 30.26 -12.73
CA GLY A 382 7.92 31.46 -13.52
C GLY A 382 6.61 31.41 -14.29
N VAL A 383 6.47 32.32 -15.25
CA VAL A 383 5.29 32.43 -16.11
C VAL A 383 5.54 31.72 -17.43
N ILE A 384 4.61 30.83 -17.81
CA ILE A 384 4.68 30.08 -19.05
C ILE A 384 4.27 30.96 -20.24
N ARG A 385 5.06 30.84 -21.31
CA ARG A 385 4.74 31.27 -22.66
C ARG A 385 4.71 30.07 -23.59
N ILE A 386 3.63 29.91 -24.34
CA ILE A 386 3.50 28.83 -25.32
C ILE A 386 3.51 29.43 -26.71
N ASP A 387 4.59 29.16 -27.45
CA ASP A 387 4.73 29.56 -28.84
C ASP A 387 4.50 28.34 -29.76
N ASP A 388 3.53 28.46 -30.66
CA ASP A 388 3.25 27.45 -31.68
C ASP A 388 3.88 27.92 -33.01
N ASP A 389 5.05 27.37 -33.33
CA ASP A 389 5.87 27.74 -34.49
C ASP A 389 5.24 27.34 -35.85
N GLY A 390 3.98 26.91 -35.86
CA GLY A 390 3.26 26.45 -37.06
C GLY A 390 3.83 25.15 -37.67
N GLY A 391 4.78 24.52 -36.97
CA GLY A 391 5.43 23.27 -37.33
C GLY A 391 4.78 22.04 -36.68
N ARG A 392 5.56 20.95 -36.55
CA ARG A 392 5.13 19.73 -35.84
C ARG A 392 5.46 19.74 -34.33
N THR A 393 6.05 20.84 -33.84
CA THR A 393 6.55 21.00 -32.48
C THR A 393 6.08 22.32 -31.90
N ARG A 394 5.86 22.35 -30.59
CA ARG A 394 5.59 23.55 -29.79
C ARG A 394 6.80 23.88 -28.94
N THR A 395 7.02 25.16 -28.71
CA THR A 395 7.99 25.66 -27.75
C THR A 395 7.25 26.17 -26.53
N VAL A 396 7.69 25.70 -25.36
CA VAL A 396 7.23 26.23 -24.07
C VAL A 396 8.41 26.95 -23.44
N THR A 397 8.24 28.22 -23.12
CA THR A 397 9.25 29.07 -22.48
C THR A 397 8.77 29.46 -21.11
N ILE A 398 9.59 29.24 -20.08
CA ILE A 398 9.30 29.67 -18.71
C ILE A 398 10.14 30.91 -18.45
N VAL A 399 9.48 32.04 -18.18
CA VAL A 399 10.15 33.29 -17.83
C VAL A 399 10.16 33.42 -16.32
N SER A 400 11.35 33.35 -15.73
CA SER A 400 11.57 33.47 -14.29
C SER A 400 11.47 34.93 -13.83
N ASP A 401 11.26 35.16 -12.54
CA ASP A 401 11.18 36.52 -11.96
C ASP A 401 12.46 37.34 -12.18
N ASP A 402 13.61 36.66 -12.25
CA ASP A 402 14.93 37.26 -12.51
C ASP A 402 15.17 37.58 -14.00
N GLY A 403 14.21 37.28 -14.88
CA GLY A 403 14.30 37.50 -16.33
C GLY A 403 15.06 36.41 -17.09
N GLU A 404 15.46 35.32 -16.44
CA GLU A 404 16.00 34.13 -17.10
C GLU A 404 14.88 33.34 -17.79
N GLU A 405 15.06 33.03 -19.08
CA GLU A 405 14.15 32.25 -19.89
C GLU A 405 14.66 30.81 -20.03
N ASP A 406 13.85 29.85 -19.57
CA ASP A 406 14.12 28.42 -19.74
C ASP A 406 13.23 27.87 -20.87
N VAL A 407 13.85 27.39 -21.95
CA VAL A 407 13.18 27.11 -23.23
C VAL A 407 13.12 25.61 -23.51
N TYR A 408 11.93 25.10 -23.79
CA TYR A 408 11.65 23.69 -24.08
C TYR A 408 11.21 23.50 -25.56
N ASP A 409 12.18 23.40 -26.47
CA ASP A 409 11.97 23.48 -27.94
C ASP A 409 11.55 22.19 -28.68
N LYS A 410 11.10 21.14 -27.98
CA LYS A 410 10.87 19.81 -28.60
C LYS A 410 9.61 19.10 -28.13
N ILE A 411 8.56 19.84 -27.82
CA ILE A 411 7.29 19.23 -27.41
C ILE A 411 6.49 18.89 -28.67
N ALA A 412 6.18 17.61 -28.86
CA ALA A 412 5.35 17.17 -29.98
C ALA A 412 3.94 17.78 -29.90
N LEU A 413 3.36 18.20 -31.02
CA LEU A 413 2.02 18.81 -31.05
C LEU A 413 0.92 17.86 -30.50
N GLU A 414 1.15 16.55 -30.57
CA GLU A 414 0.28 15.48 -30.06
C GLU A 414 0.34 15.33 -28.53
N ALA A 415 1.38 15.87 -27.88
CA ALA A 415 1.52 15.80 -26.43
C ALA A 415 0.47 16.68 -25.75
N ARG A 416 -0.22 16.11 -24.76
CA ARG A 416 -1.21 16.83 -23.97
C ARG A 416 -0.49 17.67 -22.91
N LEU A 417 -0.67 18.99 -23.00
CA LEU A 417 -0.11 19.94 -22.05
C LEU A 417 -1.00 20.02 -20.81
N GLU A 418 -0.38 20.00 -19.63
CA GLU A 418 -1.04 20.23 -18.33
C GLU A 418 -1.13 21.73 -17.99
N VAL A 419 -0.38 22.55 -18.73
CA VAL A 419 -0.19 23.97 -18.47
C VAL A 419 -0.89 24.85 -19.52
N ARG A 420 -1.25 26.06 -19.12
CA ARG A 420 -1.86 27.09 -19.98
C ARG A 420 -0.90 28.25 -20.22
N ASP A 421 -1.06 28.91 -21.36
CA ASP A 421 -0.32 30.14 -21.66
C ASP A 421 -0.64 31.23 -20.63
N GLY A 422 0.40 31.87 -20.10
CA GLY A 422 0.30 32.85 -19.01
C GLY A 422 0.07 32.26 -17.61
N GLN A 423 0.11 30.93 -17.44
CA GLN A 423 0.03 30.30 -16.12
C GLN A 423 1.35 30.44 -15.35
N GLU A 424 1.24 30.76 -14.05
CA GLU A 424 2.36 30.71 -13.12
C GLU A 424 2.57 29.27 -12.63
N ILE A 425 3.81 28.79 -12.67
CA ILE A 425 4.19 27.44 -12.27
C ILE A 425 5.40 27.44 -11.34
N ILE A 426 5.50 26.40 -10.54
CA ILE A 426 6.62 26.18 -9.62
C ILE A 426 7.54 25.11 -10.21
N ALA A 427 8.85 25.27 -9.98
CA ALA A 427 9.84 24.24 -10.32
C ALA A 427 9.37 22.84 -9.87
N GLY A 428 9.38 21.88 -10.81
CA GLY A 428 8.93 20.50 -10.64
C GLY A 428 7.46 20.25 -11.01
N ASP A 429 6.71 21.27 -11.46
CA ASP A 429 5.37 21.07 -12.03
C ASP A 429 5.45 20.42 -13.43
N PRO A 430 4.51 19.53 -13.77
CA PRO A 430 4.48 18.86 -15.07
C PRO A 430 3.98 19.81 -16.16
N ILE A 431 4.76 19.91 -17.24
CA ILE A 431 4.38 20.63 -18.47
C ILE A 431 3.54 19.71 -19.38
N ILE A 432 3.91 18.44 -19.46
CA ILE A 432 3.25 17.40 -20.26
C ILE A 432 2.61 16.38 -19.32
N GLU A 433 1.44 15.87 -19.71
CA GLU A 433 0.74 14.78 -19.00
C GLU A 433 1.63 13.53 -18.92
N GLY A 434 1.78 12.98 -17.72
CA GLY A 434 2.51 11.73 -17.50
C GLY A 434 2.96 11.51 -16.05
N PRO A 435 3.49 10.32 -15.74
CA PRO A 435 4.13 10.05 -14.46
C PRO A 435 5.42 10.86 -14.30
N ARG A 436 5.65 11.44 -13.11
CA ARG A 436 6.89 12.18 -12.81
C ARG A 436 8.04 11.21 -12.53
N ASP A 437 9.24 11.52 -13.03
CA ASP A 437 10.45 10.75 -12.68
C ASP A 437 10.92 11.13 -11.27
N PRO A 438 10.98 10.18 -10.31
CA PRO A 438 11.47 10.45 -8.96
C PRO A 438 12.90 11.02 -8.90
N LYS A 439 13.77 10.68 -9.85
CA LYS A 439 15.16 11.16 -9.87
C LYS A 439 15.25 12.62 -10.27
N GLU A 440 14.53 13.02 -11.31
CA GLU A 440 14.44 14.42 -11.71
C GLU A 440 13.73 15.24 -10.62
N LEU A 441 12.69 14.68 -10.00
CA LEU A 441 12.01 15.31 -8.87
C LEU A 441 12.95 15.56 -7.69
N LEU A 442 13.85 14.61 -7.39
CA LEU A 442 14.86 14.76 -6.32
C LEU A 442 15.83 15.90 -6.59
N GLU A 443 16.24 16.09 -7.85
CA GLU A 443 17.13 17.18 -8.24
C GLU A 443 16.45 18.55 -8.17
N ILE A 444 15.15 18.62 -8.50
CA ILE A 444 14.41 19.89 -8.60
C ILE A 444 13.78 20.30 -7.26
N ARG A 445 13.01 19.41 -6.62
CA ARG A 445 12.24 19.70 -5.39
C ARG A 445 12.90 19.20 -4.10
N GLY A 446 13.95 18.39 -4.21
CA GLY A 446 14.66 17.84 -3.07
C GLY A 446 14.01 16.60 -2.45
N MET A 447 14.63 16.11 -1.37
CA MET A 447 14.36 14.78 -0.82
C MET A 447 12.95 14.60 -0.26
N ARG A 448 12.45 15.58 0.51
CA ARG A 448 11.14 15.46 1.19
C ARG A 448 9.99 15.35 0.21
N GLU A 449 9.98 16.18 -0.82
CA GLU A 449 8.96 16.15 -1.87
C GLU A 449 9.02 14.84 -2.67
N THR A 450 10.22 14.33 -2.96
CA THR A 450 10.37 13.02 -3.62
C THR A 450 9.89 11.87 -2.76
N GLN A 451 10.20 11.86 -1.46
CA GLN A 451 9.72 10.84 -0.52
C GLN A 451 8.19 10.84 -0.45
N ARG A 452 7.58 12.03 -0.29
CA ARG A 452 6.13 12.20 -0.27
C ARG A 452 5.49 11.72 -1.58
N TYR A 453 6.04 12.13 -2.72
CA TYR A 453 5.58 11.69 -4.02
C TYR A 453 5.61 10.16 -4.16
N LEU A 454 6.68 9.50 -3.72
CA LEU A 454 6.76 8.03 -3.74
C LEU A 454 5.69 7.37 -2.87
N VAL A 455 5.49 7.88 -1.65
CA VAL A 455 4.44 7.38 -0.74
C VAL A 455 3.07 7.54 -1.39
N ASP A 456 2.74 8.74 -1.87
CA ASP A 456 1.43 9.05 -2.49
C ASP A 456 1.17 8.21 -3.74
N GLN A 457 2.17 8.01 -4.60
CA GLN A 457 2.03 7.22 -5.82
C GLN A 457 1.84 5.72 -5.53
N VAL A 458 2.64 5.14 -4.63
CA VAL A 458 2.48 3.72 -4.26
C VAL A 458 1.12 3.52 -3.60
N GLN A 459 0.77 4.40 -2.66
CA GLN A 459 -0.49 4.35 -1.94
C GLN A 459 -1.70 4.53 -2.87
N GLY A 460 -1.61 5.41 -3.87
CA GLY A 460 -2.62 5.57 -4.91
C GLY A 460 -2.93 4.26 -5.64
N VAL A 461 -1.91 3.49 -6.01
CA VAL A 461 -2.09 2.20 -6.69
C VAL A 461 -2.81 1.17 -5.80
N TYR A 462 -2.51 1.12 -4.50
CA TYR A 462 -3.21 0.23 -3.58
C TYR A 462 -4.67 0.69 -3.33
N ARG A 463 -4.90 1.99 -3.16
CA ARG A 463 -6.22 2.59 -2.95
C ARG A 463 -7.14 2.39 -4.16
N ASP A 464 -6.64 2.56 -5.37
CA ASP A 464 -7.38 2.31 -6.62
C ASP A 464 -7.89 0.87 -6.74
N GLN A 465 -7.23 -0.06 -6.05
CA GLN A 465 -7.52 -1.48 -6.04
C GLN A 465 -8.35 -1.90 -4.81
N GLY A 466 -8.75 -0.92 -3.99
CA GLY A 466 -9.54 -1.12 -2.78
C GLY A 466 -8.76 -1.81 -1.65
N VAL A 467 -7.42 -1.73 -1.66
CA VAL A 467 -6.58 -2.22 -0.58
C VAL A 467 -6.16 -1.03 0.29
N SER A 468 -6.51 -1.08 1.58
CA SER A 468 -6.07 -0.09 2.57
C SER A 468 -4.77 -0.56 3.23
N ILE A 469 -3.70 0.20 3.02
CA ILE A 469 -2.41 0.04 3.73
C ILE A 469 -2.13 1.33 4.48
N HIS A 470 -1.54 1.25 5.67
CA HIS A 470 -1.13 2.47 6.38
C HIS A 470 0.15 3.04 5.76
N ASP A 471 0.19 4.36 5.56
CA ASP A 471 1.31 5.08 4.95
C ASP A 471 2.67 4.80 5.64
N LYS A 472 2.68 4.55 6.97
CA LYS A 472 3.89 4.25 7.75
C LYS A 472 4.68 3.07 7.18
N HIS A 473 4.02 2.06 6.60
CA HIS A 473 4.71 0.92 6.00
C HIS A 473 5.46 1.30 4.73
N ILE A 474 4.87 2.15 3.88
CA ILE A 474 5.51 2.60 2.64
C ILE A 474 6.65 3.58 2.97
N GLU A 475 6.42 4.46 3.95
CA GLU A 475 7.40 5.38 4.51
C GLU A 475 8.69 4.65 4.95
N LEU A 476 8.57 3.51 5.62
CA LEU A 476 9.73 2.69 6.02
C LEU A 476 10.59 2.26 4.84
N ILE A 477 9.95 1.82 3.74
CA ILE A 477 10.67 1.38 2.54
C ILE A 477 11.31 2.57 1.84
N VAL A 478 10.57 3.68 1.70
CA VAL A 478 11.05 4.91 1.06
C VAL A 478 12.22 5.53 1.84
N ARG A 479 12.22 5.43 3.18
CA ARG A 479 13.36 5.80 4.02
C ARG A 479 14.61 5.01 3.63
N GLN A 480 14.50 3.69 3.44
CA GLN A 480 15.64 2.87 3.04
C GLN A 480 16.12 3.17 1.60
N MET A 481 15.21 3.53 0.70
CA MET A 481 15.57 3.96 -0.66
C MET A 481 16.34 5.29 -0.71
N THR A 482 16.20 6.14 0.32
CA THR A 482 16.77 7.49 0.40
C THR A 482 17.83 7.64 1.50
N ARG A 483 18.27 6.53 2.11
CA ARG A 483 19.22 6.50 3.24
C ARG A 483 20.61 7.03 2.91
N ARG A 484 21.06 6.95 1.65
CA ARG A 484 22.45 7.24 1.25
C ARG A 484 22.61 8.57 0.51
N VAL A 485 23.80 9.14 0.66
CA VAL A 485 24.25 10.34 -0.05
C VAL A 485 25.51 10.03 -0.85
N LEU A 486 25.64 10.66 -2.02
CA LEU A 486 26.81 10.55 -2.87
C LEU A 486 27.74 11.74 -2.62
N VAL A 487 28.96 11.48 -2.17
CA VAL A 487 29.95 12.53 -1.90
C VAL A 487 30.48 13.07 -3.23
N ASN A 488 30.37 14.37 -3.46
CA ASN A 488 30.96 15.04 -4.63
C ASN A 488 32.35 15.57 -4.31
N ASP A 489 32.49 16.20 -3.15
CA ASP A 489 33.71 16.83 -2.67
C ASP A 489 33.93 16.41 -1.22
N ALA A 490 35.11 15.88 -0.92
CA ALA A 490 35.44 15.35 0.38
C ALA A 490 35.76 16.46 1.40
N GLY A 491 36.13 17.66 0.95
CA GLY A 491 36.68 18.69 1.84
C GLY A 491 37.82 18.12 2.70
N ASP A 492 37.79 18.37 4.00
CA ASP A 492 38.73 17.84 5.00
C ASP A 492 38.24 16.54 5.68
N SER A 493 37.19 15.92 5.16
CA SER A 493 36.66 14.65 5.70
C SER A 493 37.51 13.44 5.28
N SER A 494 37.24 12.29 5.90
CA SER A 494 37.81 11.00 5.50
C SER A 494 37.12 10.36 4.29
N PHE A 495 36.10 10.99 3.73
CA PHE A 495 35.30 10.42 2.63
C PHE A 495 36.02 10.53 1.29
N LEU A 496 35.67 9.66 0.35
CA LEU A 496 36.18 9.71 -1.01
C LEU A 496 35.17 10.35 -1.98
N PRO A 497 35.61 11.17 -2.95
CA PRO A 497 34.74 11.64 -4.02
C PRO A 497 34.15 10.46 -4.81
N GLY A 498 32.83 10.45 -4.96
CA GLY A 498 32.06 9.37 -5.59
C GLY A 498 31.65 8.23 -4.64
N GLU A 499 32.04 8.29 -3.38
CA GLU A 499 31.62 7.31 -2.37
C GLU A 499 30.15 7.50 -1.99
N SER A 500 29.43 6.38 -1.85
CA SER A 500 28.05 6.35 -1.37
C SER A 500 28.06 5.99 0.11
N ILE A 501 27.76 6.96 0.95
CA ILE A 501 27.81 6.82 2.41
C ILE A 501 26.41 6.98 3.02
N ASP A 502 26.25 6.50 4.24
CA ASP A 502 25.04 6.73 5.01
C ASP A 502 24.82 8.24 5.26
N GLY A 503 23.61 8.72 5.03
CA GLY A 503 23.27 10.14 5.13
C GLY A 503 23.43 10.70 6.55
N ARG A 504 23.20 9.90 7.59
CA ARG A 504 23.42 10.31 8.98
C ARG A 504 24.91 10.39 9.29
N ALA A 505 25.68 9.37 8.91
CA ALA A 505 27.13 9.38 9.08
C ALA A 505 27.77 10.61 8.41
N TYR A 506 27.27 11.00 7.23
CA TYR A 506 27.64 12.24 6.55
C TYR A 506 27.32 13.49 7.38
N VAL A 507 26.09 13.61 7.89
CA VAL A 507 25.66 14.78 8.69
C VAL A 507 26.47 14.90 9.98
N GLU A 508 26.72 13.79 10.67
CA GLU A 508 27.49 13.79 11.91
C GLU A 508 28.96 14.13 11.68
N ALA A 509 29.59 13.54 10.66
CA ALA A 509 30.97 13.85 10.30
C ALA A 509 31.13 15.33 9.94
N ASN A 510 30.21 15.88 9.15
CA ASN A 510 30.22 17.30 8.83
C ASN A 510 29.97 18.20 10.04
N ARG A 511 29.07 17.81 10.96
CA ARG A 511 28.85 18.55 12.20
C ARG A 511 30.14 18.64 13.02
N LYS A 512 30.92 17.54 13.10
CA LYS A 512 32.24 17.52 13.77
C LYS A 512 33.26 18.41 13.06
N LEU A 513 33.37 18.32 11.73
CA LEU A 513 34.30 19.15 10.94
C LEU A 513 34.01 20.65 11.08
N VAL A 514 32.73 21.04 11.05
CA VAL A 514 32.32 22.44 11.24
C VAL A 514 32.64 22.92 12.65
N ALA A 515 32.44 22.07 13.67
CA ALA A 515 32.82 22.40 15.05
C ALA A 515 34.35 22.58 15.21
N GLU A 516 35.14 21.86 14.42
CA GLU A 516 36.60 21.98 14.35
C GLU A 516 37.09 23.12 13.43
N GLY A 517 36.19 23.81 12.72
CA GLY A 517 36.53 24.90 11.79
C GLY A 517 37.16 24.45 10.47
N LYS A 518 36.99 23.18 10.09
CA LYS A 518 37.49 22.58 8.84
C LYS A 518 36.48 22.68 7.69
N GLU A 519 36.91 22.42 6.46
CA GLU A 519 36.01 22.43 5.30
C GLU A 519 35.12 21.16 5.29
N PRO A 520 33.78 21.30 5.36
CA PRO A 520 32.88 20.15 5.36
C PRO A 520 32.77 19.51 3.97
N ALA A 521 32.49 18.20 3.93
CA ALA A 521 32.25 17.48 2.70
C ALA A 521 30.93 17.91 2.04
N LYS A 522 30.88 17.95 0.71
CA LYS A 522 29.66 18.25 -0.07
C LYS A 522 29.15 16.96 -0.71
N ALA A 523 27.93 16.56 -0.36
CA ALA A 523 27.27 15.39 -0.91
C ALA A 523 25.90 15.74 -1.51
N ARG A 524 25.41 14.91 -2.43
CA ARG A 524 24.05 14.98 -2.98
C ARG A 524 23.24 13.77 -2.52
N PRO A 525 21.96 13.95 -2.13
CA PRO A 525 21.07 12.82 -1.84
C PRO A 525 21.00 11.85 -3.01
N GLN A 526 20.97 10.54 -2.72
CA GLN A 526 20.88 9.51 -3.75
C GLN A 526 19.63 8.66 -3.55
N LEU A 527 18.74 8.66 -4.54
CA LEU A 527 17.63 7.72 -4.59
C LEU A 527 18.07 6.39 -5.21
N MET A 528 17.91 5.31 -4.47
CA MET A 528 18.21 3.95 -4.92
C MET A 528 16.95 3.10 -4.98
N GLY A 529 16.83 2.28 -6.03
CA GLY A 529 15.82 1.22 -6.05
C GLY A 529 16.11 0.16 -4.98
N ILE A 530 15.09 -0.55 -4.52
CA ILE A 530 15.20 -1.50 -3.40
C ILE A 530 16.28 -2.57 -3.59
N THR A 531 16.54 -3.07 -4.82
CA THR A 531 17.65 -4.01 -5.04
C THR A 531 19.03 -3.39 -4.95
N LYS A 532 19.17 -2.14 -5.39
CA LYS A 532 20.46 -1.45 -5.24
C LYS A 532 20.70 -1.11 -3.77
N ALA A 533 19.64 -0.69 -3.06
CA ALA A 533 19.70 -0.42 -1.63
C ALA A 533 20.05 -1.68 -0.81
N SER A 534 19.46 -2.84 -1.13
CA SER A 534 19.74 -4.10 -0.42
C SER A 534 21.13 -4.68 -0.66
N LEU A 535 21.80 -4.31 -1.77
CA LEU A 535 23.20 -4.67 -2.03
C LEU A 535 24.19 -3.69 -1.38
N ALA A 536 23.71 -2.51 -0.97
CA ALA A 536 24.49 -1.44 -0.38
C ALA A 536 24.44 -1.44 1.16
N THR A 537 24.04 -2.57 1.77
CA THR A 537 24.03 -2.78 3.22
C THR A 537 25.45 -2.86 3.77
N ASP A 538 25.61 -2.49 5.04
CA ASP A 538 26.93 -2.52 5.69
C ASP A 538 27.36 -3.97 6.01
N SER A 539 26.41 -4.89 6.22
CA SER A 539 26.69 -6.32 6.30
C SER A 539 26.95 -6.92 4.91
N TRP A 540 28.16 -7.45 4.73
CA TRP A 540 28.51 -8.22 3.55
C TRP A 540 27.88 -9.62 3.58
N LEU A 541 27.65 -10.20 4.78
CA LEU A 541 27.05 -11.53 4.92
C LEU A 541 25.58 -11.53 4.47
N SER A 542 24.83 -10.49 4.86
CA SER A 542 23.46 -10.29 4.40
C SER A 542 23.40 -9.95 2.92
N ALA A 543 24.27 -9.06 2.41
CA ALA A 543 24.33 -8.76 0.98
C ALA A 543 24.64 -10.01 0.12
N ALA A 544 25.58 -10.85 0.56
CA ALA A 544 26.00 -12.06 -0.16
C ALA A 544 24.88 -13.12 -0.26
N SER A 545 23.96 -13.15 0.69
CA SER A 545 22.79 -14.05 0.70
C SER A 545 21.70 -13.65 -0.31
N PHE A 546 21.70 -12.38 -0.75
CA PHE A 546 20.65 -11.84 -1.60
C PHE A 546 20.90 -12.14 -3.07
N GLN A 547 21.90 -11.47 -3.67
CA GLN A 547 22.28 -11.57 -5.09
C GLN A 547 23.77 -11.28 -5.26
N GLU A 548 24.33 -11.72 -6.39
CA GLU A 548 25.71 -11.41 -6.79
C GLU A 548 26.79 -11.83 -5.76
N THR A 549 26.57 -12.97 -5.09
CA THR A 549 27.40 -13.51 -4.00
C THR A 549 28.90 -13.46 -4.30
N THR A 550 29.33 -13.88 -5.49
CA THR A 550 30.75 -13.86 -5.87
C THR A 550 31.34 -12.46 -5.86
N ARG A 551 30.59 -11.46 -6.34
CA ARG A 551 31.06 -10.06 -6.36
C ARG A 551 31.21 -9.54 -4.94
N VAL A 552 30.17 -9.72 -4.12
CA VAL A 552 30.12 -9.24 -2.72
C VAL A 552 31.25 -9.85 -1.89
N LEU A 553 31.46 -11.17 -1.97
CA LEU A 553 32.52 -11.84 -1.23
C LEU A 553 33.92 -11.42 -1.69
N THR A 554 34.11 -11.18 -2.99
CA THR A 554 35.40 -10.72 -3.53
C THR A 554 35.73 -9.31 -3.02
N GLU A 555 34.76 -8.39 -3.04
CA GLU A 555 34.91 -7.02 -2.54
C GLU A 555 35.17 -7.00 -1.03
N ALA A 556 34.41 -7.77 -0.25
CA ALA A 556 34.62 -7.91 1.19
C ALA A 556 36.01 -8.48 1.53
N ALA A 557 36.52 -9.44 0.75
CA ALA A 557 37.85 -10.00 0.93
C ALA A 557 38.97 -9.01 0.57
N ILE A 558 38.80 -8.22 -0.51
CA ILE A 558 39.77 -7.18 -0.91
C ILE A 558 39.84 -6.08 0.16
N GLU A 559 38.69 -5.65 0.68
CA GLU A 559 38.59 -4.58 1.67
C GLU A 559 38.83 -5.07 3.11
N SER A 560 39.00 -6.38 3.32
CA SER A 560 39.15 -6.99 4.65
C SER A 560 38.01 -6.59 5.61
N LYS A 561 36.76 -6.60 5.13
CA LYS A 561 35.59 -6.20 5.93
C LYS A 561 35.33 -7.16 7.08
N SER A 562 34.94 -6.61 8.22
CA SER A 562 34.35 -7.34 9.34
C SER A 562 32.85 -7.08 9.38
N ASP A 563 32.07 -8.08 9.79
CA ASP A 563 30.62 -7.96 9.97
C ASP A 563 30.29 -7.82 11.46
N ASN A 564 29.41 -6.88 11.80
CA ASN A 564 29.03 -6.59 13.19
C ASN A 564 27.76 -7.33 13.63
N LEU A 565 27.11 -8.10 12.74
CA LEU A 565 25.93 -8.93 13.06
C LEU A 565 24.77 -8.15 13.69
N ILE A 566 24.53 -6.92 13.22
CA ILE A 566 23.48 -6.04 13.76
C ILE A 566 22.10 -6.42 13.22
N GLY A 567 22.02 -6.95 12.00
CA GLY A 567 20.77 -7.29 11.35
C GLY A 567 20.20 -8.66 11.76
N LEU A 568 19.00 -8.94 11.25
CA LEU A 568 18.32 -10.22 11.49
C LEU A 568 18.99 -11.37 10.72
N LYS A 569 19.38 -11.13 9.46
CA LYS A 569 19.75 -12.19 8.54
C LYS A 569 21.10 -12.80 8.86
N GLU A 570 22.05 -11.97 9.27
CA GLU A 570 23.40 -12.40 9.62
C GLU A 570 23.35 -13.36 10.82
N ASN A 571 22.54 -13.02 11.83
CA ASN A 571 22.33 -13.87 13.00
C ASN A 571 21.64 -15.19 12.63
N ILE A 572 20.64 -15.16 11.75
CA ILE A 572 20.00 -16.39 11.24
C ILE A 572 21.01 -17.28 10.51
N ILE A 573 21.87 -16.70 9.66
CA ILE A 573 22.86 -17.46 8.88
C ILE A 573 23.89 -18.13 9.80
N ILE A 574 24.32 -17.44 10.86
CA ILE A 574 25.31 -17.95 11.82
C ILE A 574 24.68 -18.89 12.86
N GLY A 575 23.35 -18.86 13.03
CA GLY A 575 22.64 -19.64 14.04
C GLY A 575 22.60 -18.99 15.42
N LYS A 576 22.72 -17.65 15.48
CA LYS A 576 22.52 -16.87 16.71
C LYS A 576 21.08 -16.37 16.81
N LEU A 577 20.66 -16.00 18.02
CA LEU A 577 19.40 -15.30 18.24
C LEU A 577 19.37 -13.99 17.46
N ILE A 578 18.23 -13.69 16.83
CA ILE A 578 18.05 -12.43 16.12
C ILE A 578 17.94 -11.26 17.11
N PRO A 579 18.49 -10.07 16.80
CA PRO A 579 18.45 -8.90 17.68
C PRO A 579 17.09 -8.17 17.62
N ALA A 580 15.98 -8.91 17.65
CA ALA A 580 14.62 -8.40 17.66
C ALA A 580 13.74 -9.21 18.62
N GLY A 581 12.67 -8.60 19.11
CA GLY A 581 11.78 -9.18 20.12
C GLY A 581 12.58 -9.67 21.33
N THR A 582 12.31 -10.91 21.76
CA THR A 582 12.97 -11.55 22.91
C THR A 582 14.48 -11.78 22.75
N GLY A 583 15.03 -11.60 21.55
CA GLY A 583 16.46 -11.73 21.30
C GLY A 583 17.28 -10.47 21.61
N LEU A 584 16.64 -9.33 21.90
CA LEU A 584 17.36 -8.13 22.33
C LEU A 584 18.04 -8.33 23.70
N PRO A 585 19.25 -7.80 23.90
CA PRO A 585 19.96 -7.87 25.19
C PRO A 585 19.13 -7.34 26.36
N SER A 586 18.35 -6.27 26.16
CA SER A 586 17.47 -5.69 27.18
C SER A 586 16.44 -6.66 27.75
N TYR A 587 16.00 -7.65 26.97
CA TYR A 587 15.07 -8.69 27.41
C TYR A 587 15.76 -10.00 27.82
N ARG A 588 17.10 -10.04 27.77
CA ARG A 588 17.87 -11.23 28.17
C ARG A 588 18.66 -10.98 29.45
N ASP A 589 19.16 -9.76 29.61
CA ASP A 589 20.08 -9.40 30.68
C ASP A 589 19.38 -8.84 31.93
N PHE A 590 18.08 -9.11 32.09
CA PHE A 590 17.34 -8.72 33.31
C PHE A 590 17.36 -9.85 34.33
N SER A 591 17.87 -9.58 35.53
CA SER A 591 17.77 -10.50 36.66
C SER A 591 16.47 -10.24 37.42
N VAL A 592 15.57 -11.22 37.44
CA VAL A 592 14.40 -11.17 38.31
C VAL A 592 14.80 -11.62 39.70
N GLU A 593 14.82 -10.71 40.68
CA GLU A 593 14.92 -11.09 42.10
C GLU A 593 13.57 -11.64 42.56
N THR A 594 13.37 -12.93 42.32
CA THR A 594 12.25 -13.70 42.89
C THR A 594 12.80 -14.55 44.03
N PRO A 595 12.52 -14.22 45.32
CA PRO A 595 13.12 -14.87 46.48
C PRO A 595 12.91 -16.40 46.55
N GLU A 596 11.90 -16.91 45.87
CA GLU A 596 11.50 -18.33 45.85
C GLU A 596 11.73 -19.00 44.49
N TYR A 597 12.22 -18.29 43.47
CA TYR A 597 12.46 -18.85 42.15
C TYR A 597 13.85 -19.48 42.08
N GLN A 598 13.89 -20.79 41.95
CA GLN A 598 15.08 -21.49 41.47
C GLN A 598 15.03 -21.51 39.94
N PRO A 599 16.01 -20.91 39.24
CA PRO A 599 16.09 -21.04 37.79
C PRO A 599 16.15 -22.52 37.43
N MET A 600 15.34 -22.98 36.47
CA MET A 600 15.56 -24.29 35.88
C MET A 600 16.97 -24.32 35.29
N GLU A 601 17.72 -25.40 35.54
CA GLU A 601 19.00 -25.62 34.87
C GLU A 601 18.79 -25.60 33.36
N PHE A 602 19.53 -24.74 32.68
CA PHE A 602 19.47 -24.58 31.23
C PHE A 602 20.51 -25.49 30.60
N TYR A 603 20.09 -26.41 29.75
CA TYR A 603 21.02 -27.22 28.96
C TYR A 603 21.68 -26.34 27.87
N SER A 604 22.98 -26.09 28.03
CA SER A 604 23.83 -25.45 27.02
C SER A 604 24.58 -26.52 26.24
N SER A 605 24.53 -26.49 24.91
CA SER A 605 25.34 -27.39 24.08
C SER A 605 26.83 -27.05 24.05
N ASP A 606 27.23 -25.94 24.66
CA ASP A 606 28.63 -25.50 24.75
C ASP A 606 29.38 -26.18 25.91
N ASP A 607 28.66 -26.81 26.85
CA ASP A 607 29.24 -27.54 27.96
C ASP A 607 29.43 -29.02 27.55
N ASP A 608 30.64 -29.35 27.07
CA ASP A 608 31.04 -30.66 26.52
C ASP A 608 30.91 -31.86 27.50
N ASP A 609 30.54 -31.62 28.76
CA ASP A 609 30.61 -32.61 29.84
C ASP A 609 29.26 -33.25 30.22
N ASP A 610 28.11 -32.76 29.72
CA ASP A 610 26.78 -33.25 30.13
C ASP A 610 26.01 -33.94 28.99
N ASP A 611 25.74 -35.24 29.14
CA ASP A 611 24.89 -36.00 28.22
C ASP A 611 23.43 -35.55 28.38
N PHE A 612 22.80 -35.10 27.29
CA PHE A 612 21.40 -34.64 27.25
C PHE A 612 20.41 -35.64 27.87
N ALA A 613 20.73 -36.93 27.78
CA ALA A 613 19.93 -38.00 28.39
C ALA A 613 19.99 -37.98 29.94
N ASP A 614 21.14 -37.67 30.53
CA ASP A 614 21.32 -37.58 31.98
C ASP A 614 20.70 -36.28 32.55
N PHE A 615 20.74 -35.18 31.81
CA PHE A 615 20.04 -33.93 32.16
C PHE A 615 18.51 -34.14 32.28
N LEU A 616 17.91 -34.84 31.32
CA LEU A 616 16.47 -35.16 31.36
C LEU A 616 16.10 -36.13 32.50
N ALA A 617 17.02 -37.02 32.88
CA ALA A 617 16.79 -37.98 33.97
C ALA A 617 16.81 -37.33 35.36
N GLN A 618 17.43 -36.15 35.52
CA GLN A 618 17.46 -35.40 36.78
C GLN A 618 16.23 -34.51 37.01
N GLN A 619 15.45 -34.21 35.95
CA GLN A 619 14.17 -33.51 36.06
C GLN A 619 13.01 -34.48 36.38
N ASP A 620 12.98 -35.04 37.58
CA ASP A 620 11.80 -35.77 38.08
C ASP A 620 10.64 -34.79 38.34
N ILE A 621 9.87 -34.47 37.29
CA ILE A 621 8.65 -33.67 37.34
C ILE A 621 7.45 -34.58 37.62
N TYR A 622 7.37 -35.14 38.84
CA TYR A 622 6.12 -35.60 39.44
C TYR A 622 6.23 -35.51 40.98
N GLN A 623 5.95 -34.33 41.54
CA GLN A 623 5.58 -34.26 42.95
C GLN A 623 4.18 -34.86 43.10
N GLU A 624 4.08 -35.94 43.89
CA GLU A 624 2.81 -36.47 44.40
C GLU A 624 2.01 -35.34 45.04
N VAL A 625 0.79 -35.15 44.55
CA VAL A 625 -0.22 -34.33 45.23
C VAL A 625 -0.65 -35.13 46.46
N GLU A 626 -0.22 -34.73 47.66
CA GLU A 626 -0.80 -35.21 48.91
C GLU A 626 -2.28 -34.75 48.96
N GLU A 627 -3.21 -35.71 48.92
CA GLU A 627 -4.62 -35.48 49.25
C GLU A 627 -4.76 -35.19 50.75
N ASP A 628 -5.18 -33.97 51.09
CA ASP A 628 -5.54 -33.58 52.45
C ASP A 628 -6.96 -34.09 52.79
N PRO A 629 -7.16 -34.95 53.80
CA PRO A 629 -8.46 -35.51 54.13
C PRO A 629 -9.09 -34.70 55.26
N GLU A 630 -9.94 -33.72 54.96
CA GLU A 630 -11.07 -33.28 55.81
C GLU A 630 -11.71 -32.00 55.24
N THR A 631 -12.75 -32.16 54.42
CA THR A 631 -13.88 -31.21 54.42
C THR A 631 -15.17 -31.98 54.21
N ASP A 632 -15.82 -32.19 55.35
CA ASP A 632 -17.12 -32.81 55.53
C ASP A 632 -18.20 -31.93 54.87
N ILE A 633 -18.75 -32.38 53.74
CA ILE A 633 -19.97 -31.80 53.15
C ILE A 633 -21.03 -32.88 53.25
N THR A 634 -21.80 -32.79 54.32
CA THR A 634 -22.97 -33.62 54.59
C THR A 634 -24.00 -33.47 53.46
N GLU A 635 -24.33 -34.59 52.83
CA GLU A 635 -25.60 -34.83 52.16
C GLU A 635 -26.76 -34.60 53.14
N GLU A 636 -27.82 -33.92 52.67
CA GLU A 636 -29.23 -34.35 52.72
C GLU A 636 -30.10 -33.18 52.18
N VAL A 637 -31.18 -33.33 51.41
CA VAL A 637 -31.87 -34.45 50.75
C VAL A 637 -32.95 -33.80 49.84
N ILE A 638 -32.99 -34.25 48.59
CA ILE A 638 -34.14 -34.60 47.73
C ILE A 638 -35.48 -33.85 47.91
N GLY A 639 -35.93 -33.29 46.78
CA GLY A 639 -37.32 -32.97 46.45
C GLY A 639 -37.47 -32.73 44.96
#